data_AF-A0A7W4E7N2-F1
#
_entry.id   AF-A0A7W4E7N2-F1
#
_cell.length_a   1.000
_cell.length_b   1.000
_cell.length_c   1.000
_cell.angle_alpha   90.00
_cell.angle_beta   90.00
_cell.angle_gamma   90.00
#
_symmetry.space_group_name_H-M   'P 1'
#
loop_
_entity.id
_entity.type
_entity.pdbx_description
1 polymer ?
#
loop_
_entity_poly.entity_id
_entity_poly.type
_entity_poly.pdbx_seq_one_letter_code
_entity_poly.pdbx_strand_id
1 'polypeptide(L)'
;MKYSIGLDIGTTSIGWAIIDEDNKRIEKVGVRIFEKPENPKDGKSLSETRRTARSTRRRLRRRRQRLNFIKKFFKDNNLLTKEQIEELLKPENKLDPYKIREKALSEKISNEELFISLYHIAKRRGYKSNRKSAEEKDKESSKVLSAISKNKKLLKEYKTVASALNSNEKFIAHKRNKAEDYSNSFVRANFEDEAKLILKTQKEFGLNLSDEKINFLLFGNEEKGNFNGIFSQRPFMTSELIMKMRGKCSLEKSEFRAPKASYSFEMFRLAENLAHLRVVINNEERSLAEEEISKIIEKAKDIKVLKYQHIREVLGYKKDENFSFPANMIRGEIKKDSKNNGEENKFGELSFYHKVKTALSNTPEDWQKVCDNNYRMLDELGEILSCNKDDESLQKEISKLGLSEKAVEILMTINVSGFGHLSFKALRKILPFLLKGDIYFDALKNAGYDVKQQLSGDKNKLPPLSKEDSAQITNPVVKRAVSQTIKVVNAIIREYGAPYQIKIEAAGDLAKNFKERKKIKKAQDENASYNESIKERLQNEFNIPSPTGLQITKFKLYEQQNGKCAYSGKRLILENLFSNEHYAEIDHIIPFSRCGNDSLINKVLVLTEENRQKGNLTPFEAWGADENRWAEYEARVNSMNLPFRKKGRLLAKVPPKED
;
A
#
# COMPACT_ATOMS: atom_id res chain seq x y z
N MET A 1 -35.95 31.17 -7.24
CA MET A 1 -35.12 30.74 -8.38
C MET A 1 -34.73 29.29 -8.15
N LYS A 2 -35.10 28.40 -9.07
CA LYS A 2 -34.61 27.03 -9.12
C LYS A 2 -33.22 27.06 -9.73
N TYR A 3 -32.22 26.56 -9.02
CA TYR A 3 -30.85 26.61 -9.50
C TYR A 3 -30.06 25.34 -9.21
N SER A 4 -29.05 25.12 -10.03
CA SER A 4 -28.12 23.99 -9.93
C SER A 4 -26.71 24.49 -9.68
N ILE A 5 -25.91 23.67 -8.98
CA ILE A 5 -24.48 23.95 -8.77
C ILE A 5 -23.67 22.99 -9.64
N GLY A 6 -22.81 23.51 -10.50
CA GLY A 6 -21.71 22.77 -11.12
C GLY A 6 -20.44 22.94 -10.30
N LEU A 7 -19.73 21.85 -9.99
CA LEU A 7 -18.47 21.86 -9.26
C LEU A 7 -17.38 21.12 -10.05
N ASP A 8 -16.25 21.78 -10.28
CA ASP A 8 -15.01 21.16 -10.76
C ASP A 8 -13.97 21.17 -9.63
N ILE A 9 -13.73 19.99 -9.04
CA ILE A 9 -12.90 19.82 -7.84
C ILE A 9 -11.50 19.34 -8.22
N GLY A 10 -10.55 20.28 -8.20
CA GLY A 10 -9.13 20.03 -8.42
C GLY A 10 -8.31 19.85 -7.12
N THR A 11 -7.00 19.69 -7.28
CA THR A 11 -6.06 19.54 -6.14
C THR A 11 -5.71 20.86 -5.44
N THR A 12 -5.92 21.99 -6.12
CA THR A 12 -5.58 23.36 -5.67
C THR A 12 -6.64 24.41 -6.02
N SER A 13 -7.72 23.99 -6.66
CA SER A 13 -8.80 24.87 -7.11
C SER A 13 -10.14 24.15 -7.04
N ILE A 14 -11.21 24.91 -6.82
CA ILE A 14 -12.59 24.47 -7.04
C ILE A 14 -13.25 25.48 -7.97
N GLY A 15 -13.49 25.09 -9.21
CA GLY A 15 -14.39 25.82 -10.09
C GLY A 15 -15.83 25.59 -9.63
N TRP A 16 -16.64 26.64 -9.62
CA TRP A 16 -18.07 26.52 -9.32
C TRP A 16 -18.89 27.41 -10.25
N ALA A 17 -20.07 26.92 -10.61
CA ALA A 17 -21.05 27.62 -11.42
C ALA A 17 -22.44 27.47 -10.82
N ILE A 18 -23.23 28.53 -10.88
CA ILE A 18 -24.65 28.56 -10.53
C ILE A 18 -25.41 28.69 -11.85
N ILE A 19 -26.26 27.70 -12.13
CA ILE A 19 -27.12 27.69 -13.32
C ILE A 19 -28.55 27.94 -12.86
N ASP A 20 -29.15 29.01 -13.34
CA ASP A 20 -30.56 29.29 -13.19
C ASP A 20 -31.32 28.36 -14.16
N GLU A 21 -32.02 27.37 -13.59
CA GLU A 21 -32.76 26.37 -14.36
C GLU A 21 -34.08 26.92 -14.90
N ASP A 22 -34.62 27.96 -14.27
CA ASP A 22 -35.87 28.60 -14.72
C ASP A 22 -35.59 29.42 -16.00
N ASN A 23 -34.49 30.17 -16.02
CA ASN A 23 -34.10 31.03 -17.14
C ASN A 23 -33.05 30.42 -18.09
N LYS A 24 -32.60 29.19 -17.83
CA LYS A 24 -31.56 28.46 -18.59
C LYS A 24 -30.30 29.31 -18.85
N ARG A 25 -29.84 30.03 -17.83
CA ARG A 25 -28.67 30.91 -17.93
C ARG A 25 -27.67 30.66 -16.82
N ILE A 26 -26.42 31.03 -17.09
CA ILE A 26 -25.38 31.08 -16.07
C ILE A 26 -25.67 32.29 -15.19
N GLU A 27 -25.96 32.05 -13.91
CA GLU A 27 -26.22 33.12 -12.94
C GLU A 27 -24.92 33.68 -12.38
N LYS A 28 -23.98 32.80 -12.03
CA LYS A 28 -22.69 33.19 -11.43
C LYS A 28 -21.66 32.10 -11.61
N VAL A 29 -20.41 32.48 -11.76
CA VAL A 29 -19.27 31.56 -11.79
C VAL A 29 -18.15 32.08 -10.90
N GLY A 30 -17.31 31.18 -10.42
CA GLY A 30 -16.12 31.56 -9.69
C GLY A 30 -15.15 30.40 -9.52
N VAL A 31 -13.97 30.73 -9.02
CA VAL A 31 -12.94 29.75 -8.71
C VAL A 31 -12.40 30.01 -7.31
N ARG A 32 -12.43 28.99 -6.46
CA ARG A 32 -11.78 29.01 -5.15
C ARG A 32 -10.40 28.38 -5.25
N ILE A 33 -9.35 29.20 -5.18
CA ILE A 33 -7.96 28.73 -5.16
C ILE A 33 -7.50 28.50 -3.72
N PHE A 34 -6.74 27.42 -3.49
CA PHE A 34 -6.14 27.11 -2.19
C PHE A 34 -4.79 26.41 -2.36
N GLU A 35 -3.89 26.60 -1.39
CA GLU A 35 -2.59 25.97 -1.41
C GLU A 35 -2.67 24.44 -1.28
N LYS A 36 -1.74 23.74 -1.92
CA LYS A 36 -1.61 22.29 -1.77
C LYS A 36 -0.95 21.95 -0.41
N PRO A 37 -1.49 20.98 0.37
CA PRO A 37 -0.93 20.62 1.68
C PRO A 37 0.29 19.68 1.61
N GLU A 38 1.13 19.82 0.58
CA GLU A 38 2.32 19.00 0.36
C GLU A 38 3.52 19.86 -0.07
N ASN A 39 4.73 19.34 0.14
CA ASN A 39 5.96 19.96 -0.36
C ASN A 39 6.03 19.82 -1.89
N PRO A 40 6.19 20.91 -2.65
CA PRO A 40 6.23 20.86 -4.12
C PRO A 40 7.36 20.00 -4.70
N LYS A 41 8.50 19.86 -4.01
CA LYS A 41 9.69 19.16 -4.54
C LYS A 41 9.55 17.64 -4.48
N ASP A 42 9.03 17.10 -3.38
CA ASP A 42 9.03 15.67 -3.10
C ASP A 42 7.64 15.09 -2.76
N GLY A 43 6.59 15.93 -2.78
CA GLY A 43 5.21 15.51 -2.50
C GLY A 43 4.96 15.10 -1.06
N LYS A 44 5.91 15.30 -0.14
CA LYS A 44 5.75 14.93 1.27
C LYS A 44 4.76 15.85 1.97
N SER A 45 4.02 15.30 2.91
CA SER A 45 3.11 16.09 3.73
C SER A 45 3.86 17.18 4.50
N LEU A 46 3.32 18.39 4.55
CA LEU A 46 3.86 19.48 5.39
C LEU A 46 3.94 19.09 6.88
N SER A 47 3.13 18.12 7.32
CA SER A 47 3.17 17.59 8.69
C SER A 47 4.39 16.71 8.99
N GLU A 48 5.08 16.20 7.96
CA GLU A 48 6.22 15.31 8.12
C GLU A 48 7.44 16.01 8.72
N THR A 49 7.79 17.21 8.25
CA THR A 49 8.91 18.01 8.77
C THR A 49 8.71 18.30 10.26
N ARG A 50 7.50 18.72 10.64
CA ARG A 50 7.10 18.93 12.05
C ARG A 50 7.22 17.65 12.87
N ARG A 51 6.81 16.50 12.32
CA ARG A 51 6.91 15.18 12.98
C ARG A 51 8.37 14.78 13.19
N THR A 52 9.23 14.94 12.20
CA THR A 52 10.67 14.63 12.26
C THR A 52 11.38 15.52 13.29
N ALA A 53 11.16 16.83 13.26
CA ALA A 53 11.74 17.76 14.23
C ALA A 53 11.30 17.43 15.67
N ARG A 54 10.02 17.10 15.87
CA ARG A 54 9.50 16.65 17.18
C ARG A 54 10.17 15.35 17.64
N SER A 55 10.35 14.39 16.74
CA SER A 55 11.03 13.12 17.03
C SER A 55 12.46 13.36 17.49
N THR A 56 13.22 14.20 16.76
CA THR A 56 14.59 14.58 17.13
C THR A 56 14.66 15.25 18.51
N ARG A 57 13.78 16.23 18.80
CA ARG A 57 13.71 16.87 20.12
C ARG A 57 13.45 15.87 21.24
N ARG A 58 12.50 14.94 21.04
CA ARG A 58 12.20 13.88 22.02
C ARG A 58 13.40 12.96 22.24
N ARG A 59 14.10 12.56 21.17
CA ARG A 59 15.30 11.71 21.24
C ARG A 59 16.42 12.39 22.04
N LEU A 60 16.71 13.65 21.74
CA LEU A 60 17.74 14.42 22.44
C LEU A 60 17.39 14.63 23.92
N ARG A 61 16.14 15.00 24.22
CA ARG A 61 15.64 15.14 25.59
C ARG A 61 15.77 13.84 26.39
N ARG A 62 15.33 12.70 25.82
CA ARG A 62 15.41 11.39 26.48
C ARG A 62 16.85 10.91 26.69
N ARG A 63 17.75 11.19 25.74
CA ARG A 63 19.19 10.95 25.93
C ARG A 63 19.70 11.76 27.13
N ARG A 64 19.37 13.05 27.21
CA ARG A 64 19.76 13.91 28.35
C ARG A 64 19.21 13.39 29.67
N GLN A 65 17.93 13.00 29.72
CA GLN A 65 17.30 12.44 30.93
C GLN A 65 18.01 11.18 31.42
N ARG A 66 18.34 10.24 30.51
CA ARG A 66 19.12 9.03 30.84
C ARG A 66 20.53 9.36 31.34
N LEU A 67 21.23 10.29 30.70
CA LEU A 67 22.57 10.67 31.14
C LEU A 67 22.52 11.33 32.53
N ASN A 68 21.54 12.18 32.80
CA ASN A 68 21.33 12.78 34.11
C ASN A 68 20.92 11.75 35.17
N PHE A 69 20.16 10.72 34.79
CA PHE A 69 19.80 9.62 35.66
C PHE A 69 21.04 8.87 36.17
N ILE A 70 22.02 8.60 35.30
CA ILE A 70 23.29 7.97 35.70
C ILE A 70 24.08 8.87 36.65
N LYS A 71 24.18 10.17 36.35
CA LYS A 71 24.83 11.14 37.25
C LYS A 71 24.21 11.11 38.65
N LYS A 72 22.86 11.16 38.69
CA LYS A 72 22.12 11.11 39.94
C LYS A 72 22.31 9.76 40.65
N PHE A 73 22.30 8.64 39.93
CA PHE A 73 22.53 7.33 40.51
C PHE A 73 23.89 7.21 41.20
N PHE A 74 24.96 7.68 40.56
CA PHE A 74 26.31 7.65 41.16
C PHE A 74 26.40 8.53 42.41
N LYS A 75 25.78 9.71 42.38
CA LYS A 75 25.68 10.61 43.54
C LYS A 75 24.88 9.98 44.69
N ASP A 76 23.67 9.51 44.41
CA ASP A 76 22.74 8.98 45.42
C ASP A 76 23.26 7.69 46.08
N ASN A 77 24.22 7.00 45.45
CA ASN A 77 24.88 5.81 46.00
C ASN A 77 26.29 6.09 46.52
N ASN A 78 26.66 7.36 46.72
CA ASN A 78 27.96 7.78 47.26
C ASN A 78 29.17 7.22 46.50
N LEU A 79 29.04 6.98 45.18
CA LEU A 79 30.14 6.51 44.34
C LEU A 79 31.01 7.68 43.87
N LEU A 80 30.40 8.83 43.58
CA LEU A 80 31.07 10.06 43.16
C LEU A 80 30.31 11.29 43.66
N THR A 81 31.03 12.37 43.94
CA THR A 81 30.45 13.69 44.22
C THR A 81 29.97 14.37 42.93
N LYS A 82 29.20 15.45 43.09
CA LYS A 82 28.73 16.25 41.96
C LYS A 82 29.92 16.89 41.22
N GLU A 83 30.90 17.36 41.97
CA GLU A 83 32.10 18.04 41.49
C GLU A 83 32.97 17.08 40.69
N GLN A 84 33.17 15.84 41.18
CA GLN A 84 33.87 14.78 40.44
C GLN A 84 33.17 14.47 39.11
N ILE A 85 31.84 14.34 39.12
CA ILE A 85 31.07 14.08 37.89
C ILE A 85 31.19 15.24 36.89
N GLU A 86 31.17 16.48 37.37
CA GLU A 86 31.31 17.66 36.51
C GLU A 86 32.70 17.72 35.88
N GLU A 87 33.75 17.47 36.66
CA GLU A 87 35.13 17.39 36.19
C GLU A 87 35.32 16.30 35.13
N LEU A 88 34.80 15.10 35.36
CA LEU A 88 34.90 13.98 34.42
C LEU A 88 34.19 14.23 33.07
N LEU A 89 33.22 15.15 33.05
CA LEU A 89 32.43 15.45 31.85
C LEU A 89 32.92 16.68 31.09
N LYS A 90 33.93 17.38 31.63
CA LYS A 90 34.60 18.47 30.95
C LYS A 90 35.32 17.98 29.68
N PRO A 91 35.38 18.80 28.61
CA PRO A 91 36.09 18.45 27.38
C PRO A 91 37.57 18.09 27.57
N GLU A 92 38.20 18.63 28.62
CA GLU A 92 39.63 18.47 28.92
C GLU A 92 39.98 17.09 29.49
N ASN A 93 38.99 16.31 29.94
CA ASN A 93 39.20 14.97 30.45
C ASN A 93 39.72 14.02 29.35
N LYS A 94 40.91 13.45 29.56
CA LYS A 94 41.63 12.59 28.60
C LYS A 94 41.35 11.09 28.75
N LEU A 95 40.46 10.68 29.67
CA LEU A 95 40.09 9.28 29.85
C LEU A 95 39.48 8.69 28.56
N ASP A 96 40.11 7.65 28.01
CA ASP A 96 39.59 6.95 26.82
C ASP A 96 38.51 5.93 27.25
N PRO A 97 37.22 6.22 27.01
CA PRO A 97 36.14 5.33 27.46
C PRO A 97 36.19 3.96 26.80
N TYR A 98 36.82 3.79 25.62
CA TYR A 98 36.89 2.48 24.98
C TYR A 98 37.90 1.57 25.68
N LYS A 99 39.08 2.10 26.02
CA LYS A 99 40.10 1.34 26.76
C LYS A 99 39.64 1.00 28.16
N ILE A 100 39.03 1.96 28.86
CA ILE A 100 38.52 1.75 30.23
C ILE A 100 37.42 0.69 30.25
N ARG A 101 36.50 0.70 29.26
CA ARG A 101 35.46 -0.33 29.15
C ARG A 101 36.03 -1.73 29.01
N GLU A 102 37.13 -1.90 28.29
CA GLU A 102 37.79 -3.19 28.14
C GLU A 102 38.57 -3.58 29.41
N LYS A 103 39.34 -2.66 29.98
CA LYS A 103 40.03 -2.83 31.27
C LYS A 103 39.07 -3.29 32.38
N ALA A 104 37.87 -2.70 32.44
CA ALA A 104 36.83 -3.00 33.42
C ALA A 104 36.29 -4.45 33.36
N LEU A 105 36.60 -5.21 32.32
CA LEU A 105 36.16 -6.60 32.16
C LEU A 105 37.02 -7.59 32.94
N SER A 106 38.27 -7.22 33.28
CA SER A 106 39.25 -8.11 33.90
C SER A 106 40.05 -7.48 35.04
N GLU A 107 40.08 -6.16 35.16
CA GLU A 107 40.86 -5.45 36.17
C GLU A 107 39.97 -4.60 37.08
N LYS A 108 40.42 -4.36 38.31
CA LYS A 108 39.79 -3.38 39.20
C LYS A 108 39.96 -1.97 38.64
N ILE A 109 38.86 -1.23 38.55
CA ILE A 109 38.85 0.17 38.09
C ILE A 109 38.28 1.11 39.17
N SER A 110 38.57 2.41 39.04
CA SER A 110 38.03 3.43 39.95
C SER A 110 36.55 3.74 39.70
N ASN A 111 35.89 4.42 40.65
CA ASN A 111 34.51 4.87 40.47
C ASN A 111 34.38 5.88 39.31
N GLU A 112 35.41 6.70 39.08
CA GLU A 112 35.50 7.62 37.95
C GLU A 112 35.56 6.86 36.61
N GLU A 113 36.42 5.84 36.52
CA GLU A 113 36.55 4.95 35.37
C GLU A 113 35.24 4.19 35.09
N LEU A 114 34.57 3.72 36.16
CA LEU A 114 33.29 3.01 36.06
C LEU A 114 32.20 3.94 35.54
N PHE A 115 32.14 5.17 36.06
CA PHE A 115 31.21 6.19 35.59
C PHE A 115 31.42 6.49 34.11
N ILE A 116 32.65 6.75 33.67
CA ILE A 116 32.98 7.04 32.27
C ILE A 116 32.57 5.88 31.35
N SER A 117 32.81 4.64 31.77
CA SER A 117 32.45 3.43 31.02
C SER A 117 30.94 3.33 30.78
N LEU A 118 30.16 3.39 31.86
CA LEU A 118 28.70 3.27 31.80
C LEU A 118 28.04 4.50 31.16
N TYR A 119 28.57 5.70 31.40
CA TYR A 119 28.09 6.94 30.78
C TYR A 119 28.31 6.92 29.26
N HIS A 120 29.45 6.41 28.80
CA HIS A 120 29.73 6.22 27.38
C HIS A 120 28.76 5.22 26.73
N ILE A 121 28.55 4.06 27.35
CA ILE A 121 27.57 3.05 26.90
C ILE A 121 26.16 3.66 26.85
N ALA A 122 25.71 4.35 27.89
CA ALA A 122 24.39 4.96 27.93
C ALA A 122 24.17 6.04 26.87
N LYS A 123 25.23 6.81 26.53
CA LYS A 123 25.20 7.79 25.45
C LYS A 123 25.04 7.09 24.09
N ARG A 124 25.58 5.88 23.94
CA ARG A 124 25.75 5.13 22.66
C ARG A 124 25.32 3.65 22.74
N ARG A 125 24.16 3.39 23.34
CA ARG A 125 23.63 2.04 23.68
C ARG A 125 23.14 1.16 22.51
N GLY A 126 23.63 1.36 21.30
CA GLY A 126 23.25 0.54 20.13
C GLY A 126 21.78 0.62 19.69
N TYR A 127 21.48 -0.17 18.65
CA TYR A 127 20.15 -0.30 18.04
C TYR A 127 19.33 -1.40 18.72
N LYS A 128 18.04 -1.17 18.99
CA LYS A 128 17.11 -2.19 19.50
C LYS A 128 15.94 -2.26 18.53
N SER A 129 15.72 -3.39 17.86
CA SER A 129 14.46 -3.62 17.17
C SER A 129 13.33 -3.87 18.16
N ASN A 130 12.13 -3.55 17.70
CA ASN A 130 10.90 -3.89 18.42
C ASN A 130 10.54 -5.38 18.20
N ARG A 131 10.91 -5.96 17.06
CA ARG A 131 10.68 -7.36 16.72
C ARG A 131 11.94 -8.03 16.19
N LYS A 132 12.36 -9.15 16.77
CA LYS A 132 13.52 -9.92 16.28
C LYS A 132 13.33 -10.40 14.83
N SER A 133 12.15 -10.92 14.51
CA SER A 133 11.83 -11.43 13.16
C SER A 133 11.84 -10.36 12.05
N ALA A 134 11.62 -9.08 12.40
CA ALA A 134 11.75 -7.99 11.44
C ALA A 134 13.22 -7.65 11.13
N GLU A 135 14.13 -7.77 12.12
CA GLU A 135 15.57 -7.57 11.89
C GLU A 135 16.14 -8.59 10.91
N GLU A 136 15.62 -9.81 10.91
CA GLU A 136 16.13 -10.89 10.06
C GLU A 136 15.76 -10.74 8.59
N LYS A 137 14.59 -10.17 8.28
CA LYS A 137 14.11 -9.94 6.91
C LYS A 137 14.72 -8.70 6.26
N ASP A 138 15.02 -7.65 7.02
CA ASP A 138 15.57 -6.38 6.51
C ASP A 138 17.12 -6.36 6.43
N LYS A 139 17.78 -7.52 6.52
CA LYS A 139 19.25 -7.64 6.45
C LYS A 139 19.86 -7.08 5.16
N GLU A 140 19.12 -7.11 4.05
CA GLU A 140 19.58 -6.67 2.74
C GLU A 140 19.25 -5.19 2.42
N SER A 141 18.23 -4.62 3.06
CA SER A 141 17.69 -3.29 2.71
C SER A 141 18.30 -2.14 3.54
N SER A 142 18.81 -2.42 4.75
CA SER A 142 19.33 -1.41 5.67
C SER A 142 20.83 -1.54 5.91
N LYS A 143 21.61 -0.52 5.53
CA LYS A 143 23.08 -0.43 5.80
C LYS A 143 23.42 -0.76 7.26
N VAL A 144 22.56 -0.35 8.20
CA VAL A 144 22.73 -0.58 9.65
C VAL A 144 22.51 -2.05 10.03
N LEU A 145 21.44 -2.68 9.54
CA LEU A 145 21.14 -4.08 9.86
C LEU A 145 22.15 -5.04 9.23
N SER A 146 22.61 -4.74 8.01
CA SER A 146 23.71 -5.48 7.38
C SER A 146 24.99 -5.40 8.22
N ALA A 147 25.38 -4.20 8.68
CA ALA A 147 26.53 -4.01 9.55
C ALA A 147 26.39 -4.75 10.89
N ILE A 148 25.22 -4.68 11.52
CA ILE A 148 24.91 -5.42 12.75
C ILE A 148 25.07 -6.93 12.54
N SER A 149 24.55 -7.48 11.45
CA SER A 149 24.65 -8.91 11.15
C SER A 149 26.10 -9.35 10.95
N LYS A 150 26.94 -8.52 10.33
CA LYS A 150 28.39 -8.76 10.20
C LYS A 150 29.09 -8.70 11.56
N ASN A 151 28.83 -7.66 12.36
CA ASN A 151 29.46 -7.47 13.65
C ASN A 151 29.05 -8.51 14.69
N LYS A 152 27.86 -9.12 14.57
CA LYS A 152 27.46 -10.26 15.40
C LYS A 152 28.44 -11.43 15.33
N LYS A 153 29.10 -11.63 14.18
CA LYS A 153 30.13 -12.68 14.02
C LYS A 153 31.41 -12.32 14.79
N LEU A 154 31.83 -11.04 14.77
CA LEU A 154 33.00 -10.56 15.50
C LEU A 154 32.85 -10.77 17.02
N LEU A 155 31.64 -10.57 17.56
CA LEU A 155 31.41 -10.76 18.99
C LEU A 155 31.53 -12.21 19.47
N LYS A 156 31.54 -13.20 18.57
CA LYS A 156 31.87 -14.58 18.96
C LYS A 156 33.34 -14.73 19.37
N GLU A 157 34.22 -13.91 18.79
CA GLU A 157 35.66 -13.93 19.04
C GLU A 157 36.03 -12.98 20.19
N TYR A 158 35.61 -11.71 20.08
CA TYR A 158 36.00 -10.67 21.04
C TYR A 158 35.14 -10.59 22.30
N LYS A 159 34.04 -11.35 22.38
CA LYS A 159 33.07 -11.43 23.50
C LYS A 159 32.29 -10.14 23.81
N THR A 160 32.91 -8.96 23.75
CA THR A 160 32.28 -7.66 24.08
C THR A 160 32.47 -6.61 22.97
N VAL A 161 31.67 -5.54 23.00
CA VAL A 161 31.78 -4.46 22.01
C VAL A 161 33.05 -3.65 22.23
N ALA A 162 33.45 -3.41 23.48
CA ALA A 162 34.70 -2.71 23.81
C ALA A 162 35.92 -3.44 23.24
N SER A 163 36.05 -4.75 23.50
CA SER A 163 37.16 -5.56 22.99
C SER A 163 37.18 -5.63 21.47
N ALA A 164 36.02 -5.79 20.84
CA ALA A 164 35.95 -5.73 19.38
C ALA A 164 36.45 -4.38 18.85
N LEU A 165 35.97 -3.27 19.42
CA LEU A 165 36.32 -1.91 18.98
C LEU A 165 37.78 -1.52 19.23
N ASN A 166 38.46 -2.12 20.21
CA ASN A 166 39.85 -1.82 20.51
C ASN A 166 40.83 -2.71 19.75
N SER A 167 40.48 -3.98 19.54
CA SER A 167 41.43 -5.01 19.11
C SER A 167 41.26 -5.45 17.65
N ASN A 168 40.08 -5.27 17.06
CA ASN A 168 39.87 -5.67 15.67
C ASN A 168 40.33 -4.57 14.69
N GLU A 169 41.11 -4.96 13.68
CA GLU A 169 41.70 -4.07 12.68
C GLU A 169 40.68 -3.14 12.00
N LYS A 170 39.45 -3.63 11.82
CA LYS A 170 38.33 -2.87 11.24
C LYS A 170 38.08 -1.54 11.95
N PHE A 171 38.30 -1.46 13.26
CA PHE A 171 37.94 -0.29 14.07
C PHE A 171 39.12 0.62 14.43
N ILE A 172 40.35 0.26 14.02
CA ILE A 172 41.57 1.02 14.32
C ILE A 172 41.48 2.43 13.75
N ALA A 173 41.06 2.56 12.48
CA ALA A 173 40.97 3.86 11.81
C ALA A 173 39.89 4.77 12.45
N HIS A 174 38.73 4.21 12.81
CA HIS A 174 37.66 4.93 13.48
C HIS A 174 36.73 3.98 14.23
N LYS A 175 36.52 4.22 15.53
CA LYS A 175 35.53 3.47 16.35
C LYS A 175 34.08 3.94 16.14
N ARG A 176 33.87 5.10 15.50
CA ARG A 176 32.54 5.73 15.32
C ARG A 176 32.12 5.75 13.86
N ASN A 177 30.87 5.39 13.59
CA ASN A 177 30.25 5.58 12.27
C ASN A 177 30.46 7.01 11.72
N LYS A 178 30.64 7.10 10.41
CA LYS A 178 30.72 8.36 9.63
C LYS A 178 29.40 8.56 8.86
N ALA A 179 29.23 9.70 8.19
CA ALA A 179 27.95 10.08 7.56
C ALA A 179 27.36 9.00 6.63
N GLU A 180 28.22 8.30 5.89
CA GLU A 180 27.82 7.25 4.94
C GLU A 180 28.26 5.83 5.34
N ASP A 181 29.01 5.72 6.44
CA ASP A 181 29.56 4.46 6.93
C ASP A 181 28.95 4.07 8.27
N TYR A 182 28.08 3.05 8.21
CA TYR A 182 27.38 2.47 9.35
C TYR A 182 28.02 1.16 9.83
N SER A 183 29.21 0.82 9.34
CA SER A 183 29.86 -0.48 9.56
C SER A 183 30.14 -0.80 11.03
N ASN A 184 30.17 0.20 11.92
CA ASN A 184 30.47 0.04 13.35
C ASN A 184 29.20 0.07 14.22
N SER A 185 28.10 -0.45 13.67
CA SER A 185 26.81 -0.55 14.36
C SER A 185 26.67 -1.91 15.07
N PHE A 186 26.21 -1.89 16.32
CA PHE A 186 25.95 -3.08 17.14
C PHE A 186 24.52 -3.04 17.69
N VAL A 187 23.96 -4.21 18.03
CA VAL A 187 22.67 -4.26 18.73
C VAL A 187 22.85 -3.84 20.19
N ARG A 188 21.77 -3.32 20.77
CA ARG A 188 21.71 -2.88 22.16
C ARG A 188 22.04 -4.00 23.13
N ALA A 189 21.58 -5.22 22.85
CA ALA A 189 21.88 -6.40 23.67
C ALA A 189 23.39 -6.56 23.89
N ASN A 190 24.23 -6.32 22.88
CA ASN A 190 25.69 -6.44 23.05
C ASN A 190 26.27 -5.44 24.05
N PHE A 191 25.73 -4.22 24.09
CA PHE A 191 26.13 -3.23 25.09
C PHE A 191 25.56 -3.55 26.49
N GLU A 192 24.40 -4.20 26.54
CA GLU A 192 23.78 -4.66 27.78
C GLU A 192 24.58 -5.80 28.40
N ASP A 193 24.96 -6.79 27.61
CA ASP A 193 25.83 -7.91 28.01
C ASP A 193 27.18 -7.39 28.53
N GLU A 194 27.78 -6.44 27.81
CA GLU A 194 29.03 -5.79 28.24
C GLU A 194 28.86 -5.02 29.56
N ALA A 195 27.80 -4.22 29.71
CA ALA A 195 27.58 -3.46 30.95
C ALA A 195 27.30 -4.38 32.15
N LYS A 196 26.55 -5.47 31.95
CA LYS A 196 26.32 -6.51 32.96
C LYS A 196 27.63 -7.18 33.37
N LEU A 197 28.49 -7.51 32.39
CA LEU A 197 29.79 -8.11 32.65
C LEU A 197 30.70 -7.16 33.43
N ILE A 198 30.82 -5.89 33.01
CA ILE A 198 31.57 -4.86 33.75
C ILE A 198 31.09 -4.77 35.21
N LEU A 199 29.78 -4.63 35.43
CA LEU A 199 29.23 -4.48 36.78
C LEU A 199 29.44 -5.74 37.63
N LYS A 200 29.33 -6.93 37.03
CA LYS A 200 29.62 -8.20 37.70
C LYS A 200 31.09 -8.28 38.12
N THR A 201 32.02 -8.09 37.20
CA THR A 201 33.46 -8.12 37.48
C THR A 201 33.85 -7.09 38.55
N GLN A 202 33.34 -5.85 38.45
CA GLN A 202 33.68 -4.83 39.44
C GLN A 202 33.08 -5.12 40.82
N LYS A 203 31.95 -5.85 40.91
CA LYS A 203 31.41 -6.35 42.18
C LYS A 203 32.36 -7.37 42.82
N GLU A 204 32.95 -8.26 42.04
CA GLU A 204 33.98 -9.21 42.50
C GLU A 204 35.24 -8.48 43.01
N PHE A 205 35.56 -7.30 42.46
CA PHE A 205 36.65 -6.42 42.95
C PHE A 205 36.26 -5.45 44.08
N GLY A 206 35.05 -5.58 44.64
CA GLY A 206 34.60 -4.83 45.82
C GLY A 206 33.68 -3.64 45.56
N LEU A 207 33.04 -3.52 44.38
CA LEU A 207 32.00 -2.52 44.13
C LEU A 207 30.77 -2.78 45.03
N ASN A 208 30.50 -1.86 45.96
CA ASN A 208 29.41 -1.98 46.93
C ASN A 208 28.05 -1.53 46.34
N LEU A 209 27.48 -2.34 45.45
CA LEU A 209 26.11 -2.17 44.93
C LEU A 209 25.34 -3.49 45.01
N SER A 210 24.13 -3.44 45.57
CA SER A 210 23.16 -4.55 45.52
C SER A 210 22.67 -4.80 44.10
N ASP A 211 22.22 -6.02 43.81
CA ASP A 211 21.69 -6.38 42.48
C ASP A 211 20.44 -5.58 42.11
N GLU A 212 19.61 -5.19 43.09
CA GLU A 212 18.47 -4.29 42.86
C GLU A 212 18.89 -2.91 42.33
N LYS A 213 19.94 -2.32 42.92
CA LYS A 213 20.52 -1.05 42.47
C LYS A 213 21.14 -1.16 41.08
N ILE A 214 21.80 -2.29 40.78
CA ILE A 214 22.32 -2.57 39.43
C ILE A 214 21.17 -2.65 38.43
N ASN A 215 20.11 -3.40 38.73
CA ASN A 215 18.93 -3.49 37.88
C ASN A 215 18.26 -2.12 37.69
N PHE A 216 18.15 -1.31 38.75
CA PHE A 216 17.64 0.05 38.67
C PHE A 216 18.50 0.95 37.77
N LEU A 217 19.82 0.84 37.82
CA LEU A 217 20.72 1.57 36.92
C LEU A 217 20.50 1.15 35.45
N LEU A 218 20.43 -0.16 35.20
CA LEU A 218 20.32 -0.71 33.85
C LEU A 218 18.94 -0.49 33.22
N PHE A 219 17.87 -0.62 33.99
CA PHE A 219 16.48 -0.69 33.49
C PHE A 219 15.52 0.33 34.10
N GLY A 220 15.95 1.10 35.11
CA GLY A 220 15.08 2.06 35.78
C GLY A 220 13.96 1.36 36.55
N ASN A 221 12.75 1.91 36.51
CA ASN A 221 11.56 1.30 37.07
C ASN A 221 10.39 1.60 36.11
N GLU A 222 10.20 0.74 35.11
CA GLU A 222 9.24 0.98 34.03
C GLU A 222 7.79 0.98 34.53
N GLU A 223 7.47 0.17 35.54
CA GLU A 223 6.15 0.12 36.20
C GLU A 223 5.77 1.46 36.85
N LYS A 224 6.74 2.12 37.51
CA LYS A 224 6.57 3.47 38.08
C LYS A 224 6.81 4.57 37.04
N GLY A 225 6.90 4.23 35.75
CA GLY A 225 7.05 5.18 34.64
C GLY A 225 8.48 5.74 34.44
N ASN A 226 9.47 5.20 35.13
CA ASN A 226 10.88 5.59 35.00
C ASN A 226 11.60 4.77 33.91
N PHE A 227 11.57 5.29 32.68
CA PHE A 227 12.28 4.74 31.52
C PHE A 227 13.69 5.35 31.31
N ASN A 228 14.34 5.81 32.37
CA ASN A 228 15.63 6.50 32.26
C ASN A 228 16.85 5.58 32.44
N GLY A 229 16.66 4.29 32.74
CA GLY A 229 17.75 3.31 32.81
C GLY A 229 18.58 3.25 31.54
N ILE A 230 19.79 2.68 31.65
CA ILE A 230 20.76 2.60 30.54
C ILE A 230 20.11 1.97 29.30
N PHE A 231 19.35 0.88 29.45
CA PHE A 231 18.81 0.08 28.34
C PHE A 231 17.28 0.20 28.16
N SER A 232 16.57 0.84 29.10
CA SER A 232 15.12 1.10 29.04
C SER A 232 14.73 1.95 27.83
N GLN A 233 13.56 1.68 27.26
CA GLN A 233 12.95 2.58 26.29
C GLN A 233 11.44 2.52 26.39
N ARG A 234 10.79 3.67 26.20
CA ARG A 234 9.33 3.70 26.09
C ARG A 234 8.88 2.82 24.91
N PRO A 235 7.76 2.09 25.06
CA PRO A 235 7.18 1.29 23.97
C PRO A 235 7.00 2.12 22.70
N PHE A 236 7.32 1.52 21.55
CA PHE A 236 7.21 2.19 20.26
C PHE A 236 5.75 2.38 19.84
N MET A 237 4.99 1.29 19.89
CA MET A 237 3.57 1.21 19.54
C MET A 237 2.90 0.21 20.47
N THR A 238 1.93 0.66 21.26
CA THR A 238 1.12 -0.24 22.11
C THR A 238 -0.15 -0.66 21.38
N SER A 239 -0.76 -1.76 21.82
CA SER A 239 -2.02 -2.26 21.30
C SER A 239 -3.14 -1.22 21.43
N GLU A 240 -3.20 -0.48 22.55
CA GLU A 240 -4.21 0.56 22.75
C GLU A 240 -4.05 1.71 21.75
N LEU A 241 -2.80 2.08 21.42
CA LEU A 241 -2.56 3.12 20.42
C LEU A 241 -2.97 2.64 19.01
N ILE A 242 -2.73 1.37 18.68
CA ILE A 242 -3.20 0.78 17.43
C ILE A 242 -4.73 0.79 17.39
N MET A 243 -5.39 0.37 18.45
CA MET A 243 -6.85 0.40 18.55
C MET A 243 -7.42 1.82 18.40
N LYS A 244 -6.78 2.84 18.97
CA LYS A 244 -7.17 4.26 18.78
C LYS A 244 -7.03 4.75 17.35
N MET A 245 -6.11 4.18 16.56
CA MET A 245 -5.91 4.52 15.16
C MET A 245 -6.70 3.62 14.20
N ARG A 246 -7.25 2.51 14.69
CA ARG A 246 -8.03 1.54 13.92
C ARG A 246 -9.37 2.15 13.54
N GLY A 247 -9.66 2.19 12.24
CA GLY A 247 -10.93 2.70 11.74
C GLY A 247 -12.11 1.80 12.12
N LYS A 248 -13.31 2.38 12.14
CA LYS A 248 -14.58 1.67 12.33
C LYS A 248 -15.11 1.07 11.03
N CYS A 249 -15.86 -0.02 11.15
CA CYS A 249 -16.51 -0.68 10.02
C CYS A 249 -17.56 0.26 9.39
N SER A 250 -17.67 0.25 8.07
CA SER A 250 -18.65 1.06 7.34
C SER A 250 -20.10 0.61 7.56
N LEU A 251 -20.31 -0.68 7.79
CA LEU A 251 -21.63 -1.30 7.99
C LEU A 251 -22.02 -1.44 9.46
N GLU A 252 -21.05 -1.77 10.31
CA GLU A 252 -21.24 -1.97 11.75
C GLU A 252 -20.46 -0.87 12.51
N LYS A 253 -21.01 0.35 12.58
CA LYS A 253 -20.28 1.56 13.01
C LYS A 253 -19.67 1.46 14.43
N SER A 254 -20.24 0.63 15.31
CA SER A 254 -19.68 0.36 16.66
C SER A 254 -18.41 -0.51 16.61
N GLU A 255 -18.26 -1.31 15.57
CA GLU A 255 -17.22 -2.33 15.45
C GLU A 255 -15.96 -1.80 14.76
N PHE A 256 -14.81 -2.35 15.16
CA PHE A 256 -13.54 -2.05 14.51
C PHE A 256 -13.33 -2.90 13.25
N ARG A 257 -12.60 -2.35 12.27
CA ARG A 257 -12.24 -3.04 11.02
C ARG A 257 -11.37 -4.27 11.28
N ALA A 258 -11.70 -5.43 10.70
CA ALA A 258 -10.91 -6.65 10.84
C ALA A 258 -9.49 -6.50 10.27
N PRO A 259 -8.46 -7.16 10.84
CA PRO A 259 -7.15 -7.26 10.23
C PRO A 259 -7.21 -7.92 8.85
N LYS A 260 -6.36 -7.49 7.92
CA LYS A 260 -6.27 -8.16 6.61
C LYS A 260 -5.73 -9.58 6.71
N ALA A 261 -4.80 -9.78 7.65
CA ALA A 261 -4.25 -11.08 7.99
C ALA A 261 -5.18 -11.77 8.99
N SER A 262 -6.33 -12.23 8.51
CA SER A 262 -7.31 -13.00 9.27
C SER A 262 -8.05 -13.94 8.31
N TYR A 263 -8.53 -15.07 8.82
CA TYR A 263 -9.22 -16.04 7.97
C TYR A 263 -10.49 -15.45 7.37
N SER A 264 -11.33 -14.82 8.20
CA SER A 264 -12.59 -14.20 7.76
C SER A 264 -12.36 -13.16 6.66
N PHE A 265 -11.31 -12.34 6.74
CA PHE A 265 -11.04 -11.32 5.72
C PHE A 265 -10.46 -11.92 4.44
N GLU A 266 -9.53 -12.88 4.54
CA GLU A 266 -8.98 -13.56 3.35
C GLU A 266 -10.06 -14.37 2.62
N MET A 267 -10.90 -15.10 3.36
CA MET A 267 -12.04 -15.83 2.81
C MET A 267 -13.08 -14.92 2.16
N PHE A 268 -13.47 -13.83 2.82
CA PHE A 268 -14.34 -12.82 2.24
C PHE A 268 -13.80 -12.30 0.91
N ARG A 269 -12.51 -11.93 0.85
CA ARG A 269 -11.89 -11.41 -0.37
C ARG A 269 -11.85 -12.44 -1.49
N LEU A 270 -11.58 -13.70 -1.16
CA LEU A 270 -11.56 -14.77 -2.15
C LEU A 270 -12.98 -15.05 -2.68
N ALA A 271 -13.95 -15.23 -1.78
CA ALA A 271 -15.35 -15.47 -2.12
C ALA A 271 -15.95 -14.32 -2.94
N GLU A 272 -15.70 -13.06 -2.57
CA GLU A 272 -16.10 -11.88 -3.35
C GLU A 272 -15.55 -11.92 -4.78
N ASN A 273 -14.27 -12.28 -4.94
CA ASN A 273 -13.67 -12.38 -6.28
C ASN A 273 -14.28 -13.54 -7.08
N LEU A 274 -14.60 -14.67 -6.44
CA LEU A 274 -15.20 -15.83 -7.11
C LEU A 274 -16.66 -15.55 -7.51
N ALA A 275 -17.46 -14.91 -6.66
CA ALA A 275 -18.83 -14.52 -6.98
C ALA A 275 -18.90 -13.54 -8.16
N HIS A 276 -17.91 -12.64 -8.28
CA HIS A 276 -17.77 -11.75 -9.44
C HIS A 276 -17.14 -12.41 -10.67
N LEU A 277 -16.51 -13.58 -10.54
CA LEU A 277 -15.89 -14.24 -11.67
C LEU A 277 -16.97 -14.71 -12.65
N ARG A 278 -16.67 -14.53 -13.93
CA ARG A 278 -17.44 -15.06 -15.05
C ARG A 278 -16.56 -16.00 -15.85
N VAL A 279 -17.16 -17.03 -16.39
CA VAL A 279 -16.52 -18.02 -17.27
C VAL A 279 -17.32 -18.13 -18.54
N VAL A 280 -16.66 -18.40 -19.66
CA VAL A 280 -17.28 -18.66 -20.95
C VAL A 280 -17.12 -20.14 -21.25
N ILE A 281 -18.24 -20.85 -21.40
CA ILE A 281 -18.29 -22.27 -21.76
C ILE A 281 -19.18 -22.38 -22.99
N ASN A 282 -18.70 -23.00 -24.06
CA ASN A 282 -19.46 -23.15 -25.32
C ASN A 282 -20.02 -21.80 -25.82
N ASN A 283 -19.20 -20.74 -25.73
CA ASN A 283 -19.57 -19.35 -26.07
C ASN A 283 -20.65 -18.68 -25.19
N GLU A 284 -21.08 -19.31 -24.09
CA GLU A 284 -22.01 -18.71 -23.14
C GLU A 284 -21.29 -18.24 -21.88
N GLU A 285 -21.47 -16.97 -21.52
CA GLU A 285 -20.94 -16.39 -20.28
C GLU A 285 -21.87 -16.69 -19.11
N ARG A 286 -21.33 -17.28 -18.03
CA ARG A 286 -22.08 -17.52 -16.80
C ARG A 286 -21.27 -17.25 -15.54
N SER A 287 -21.98 -17.10 -14.43
CA SER A 287 -21.43 -17.09 -13.07
C SER A 287 -21.01 -18.49 -12.63
N LEU A 288 -20.17 -18.56 -11.60
CA LEU A 288 -19.90 -19.81 -10.89
C LEU A 288 -21.08 -20.21 -10.00
N ALA A 289 -21.35 -21.50 -9.94
CA ALA A 289 -22.32 -22.09 -9.01
C ALA A 289 -21.73 -22.26 -7.59
N GLU A 290 -22.59 -22.44 -6.58
CA GLU A 290 -22.19 -22.63 -5.17
C GLU A 290 -21.23 -23.82 -4.99
N GLU A 291 -21.49 -24.93 -5.67
CA GLU A 291 -20.65 -26.13 -5.60
C GLU A 291 -19.28 -25.89 -6.25
N GLU A 292 -19.22 -25.11 -7.33
CA GLU A 292 -17.97 -24.74 -8.01
C GLU A 292 -17.13 -23.83 -7.12
N ILE A 293 -17.74 -22.80 -6.52
CA ILE A 293 -17.09 -21.91 -5.56
C ILE A 293 -16.52 -22.71 -4.39
N SER A 294 -17.31 -23.64 -3.85
CA SER A 294 -16.90 -24.50 -2.73
C SER A 294 -15.67 -25.35 -3.09
N LYS A 295 -15.67 -26.02 -4.26
CA LYS A 295 -14.51 -26.80 -4.73
C LYS A 295 -13.26 -25.94 -4.93
N ILE A 296 -13.41 -24.73 -5.48
CA ILE A 296 -12.28 -23.81 -5.68
C ILE A 296 -11.71 -23.33 -4.34
N ILE A 297 -12.56 -23.10 -3.34
CA ILE A 297 -12.13 -22.71 -1.99
C ILE A 297 -11.35 -23.83 -1.31
N GLU A 298 -11.81 -25.08 -1.38
CA GLU A 298 -11.04 -26.21 -0.85
C GLU A 298 -9.69 -26.32 -1.54
N LYS A 299 -9.65 -26.18 -2.88
CA LYS A 299 -8.39 -26.11 -3.61
C LYS A 299 -7.48 -24.98 -3.10
N ALA A 300 -8.03 -23.81 -2.81
CA ALA A 300 -7.28 -22.65 -2.30
C ALA A 300 -6.70 -22.86 -0.89
N LYS A 301 -7.29 -23.74 -0.07
CA LYS A 301 -6.74 -24.15 1.24
C LYS A 301 -5.56 -25.13 1.13
N ASP A 302 -5.37 -25.75 -0.03
CA ASP A 302 -4.28 -26.70 -0.27
C ASP A 302 -3.09 -26.09 -1.02
N ILE A 303 -3.33 -25.05 -1.82
CA ILE A 303 -2.27 -24.39 -2.60
C ILE A 303 -1.98 -22.99 -2.08
N LYS A 304 -0.70 -22.64 -1.99
CA LYS A 304 -0.27 -21.31 -1.49
C LYS A 304 -0.77 -20.15 -2.36
N VAL A 305 -0.89 -20.36 -3.67
CA VAL A 305 -1.33 -19.35 -4.64
C VAL A 305 -2.34 -19.98 -5.60
N LEU A 306 -3.59 -19.49 -5.56
CA LEU A 306 -4.63 -19.86 -6.52
C LEU A 306 -4.44 -19.02 -7.79
N LYS A 307 -4.26 -19.72 -8.92
CA LYS A 307 -4.13 -19.14 -10.26
C LYS A 307 -5.38 -19.47 -11.07
N TYR A 308 -5.64 -18.71 -12.14
CA TYR A 308 -6.78 -18.98 -13.02
C TYR A 308 -6.73 -20.39 -13.63
N GLN A 309 -5.53 -20.88 -13.99
CA GLN A 309 -5.35 -22.26 -14.47
C GLN A 309 -5.89 -23.30 -13.47
N HIS A 310 -5.74 -23.08 -12.16
CA HIS A 310 -6.22 -24.03 -11.15
C HIS A 310 -7.75 -24.00 -11.05
N ILE A 311 -8.36 -22.84 -11.27
CA ILE A 311 -9.82 -22.71 -11.31
C ILE A 311 -10.36 -23.52 -12.49
N ARG A 312 -9.79 -23.33 -13.70
CA ARG A 312 -10.14 -24.10 -14.90
C ARG A 312 -10.02 -25.60 -14.67
N GLU A 313 -8.94 -26.05 -14.04
CA GLU A 313 -8.74 -27.46 -13.69
C GLU A 313 -9.81 -27.99 -12.71
N VAL A 314 -10.17 -27.22 -11.67
CA VAL A 314 -11.19 -27.60 -10.69
C VAL A 314 -12.59 -27.68 -11.33
N LEU A 315 -12.86 -26.85 -12.33
CA LEU A 315 -14.10 -26.88 -13.09
C LEU A 315 -14.17 -28.03 -14.11
N GLY A 316 -13.07 -28.77 -14.32
CA GLY A 316 -13.03 -29.93 -15.22
C GLY A 316 -12.62 -29.61 -16.66
N TYR A 317 -12.25 -28.36 -16.97
CA TYR A 317 -11.99 -27.90 -18.35
C TYR A 317 -10.49 -27.89 -18.71
N LYS A 318 -9.74 -28.89 -18.25
CA LYS A 318 -8.28 -28.94 -18.44
C LYS A 318 -7.95 -29.06 -19.94
N LYS A 319 -7.31 -28.03 -20.49
CA LYS A 319 -7.00 -27.89 -21.94
C LYS A 319 -8.22 -27.91 -22.87
N ASP A 320 -9.43 -27.65 -22.36
CA ASP A 320 -10.63 -27.59 -23.18
C ASP A 320 -10.74 -26.24 -23.90
N GLU A 321 -10.67 -26.23 -25.23
CA GLU A 321 -10.74 -25.01 -26.06
C GLU A 321 -12.08 -24.28 -25.96
N ASN A 322 -13.15 -24.96 -25.53
CA ASN A 322 -14.48 -24.36 -25.33
C ASN A 322 -14.61 -23.58 -24.02
N PHE A 323 -13.58 -23.59 -23.17
CA PHE A 323 -13.53 -22.86 -21.92
C PHE A 323 -12.57 -21.66 -22.01
N SER A 324 -13.05 -20.50 -21.58
CA SER A 324 -12.17 -19.34 -21.36
C SER A 324 -12.67 -18.45 -20.22
N PHE A 325 -11.78 -17.59 -19.73
CA PHE A 325 -12.17 -16.47 -18.88
C PHE A 325 -12.34 -15.22 -19.74
N PRO A 326 -13.37 -14.38 -19.50
CA PRO A 326 -13.50 -13.10 -20.19
C PRO A 326 -12.24 -12.25 -20.01
N ALA A 327 -11.86 -11.55 -21.08
CA ALA A 327 -10.62 -10.78 -21.16
C ALA A 327 -10.45 -9.72 -20.05
N ASN A 328 -11.55 -9.16 -19.55
CA ASN A 328 -11.58 -8.18 -18.46
C ASN A 328 -11.54 -8.82 -17.05
N MET A 329 -11.71 -10.14 -16.96
CA MET A 329 -11.74 -10.87 -15.69
C MET A 329 -10.37 -11.38 -15.25
N ILE A 330 -9.40 -11.52 -16.17
CA ILE A 330 -8.02 -11.89 -15.83
C ILE A 330 -7.26 -10.66 -15.31
N ARG A 331 -6.82 -10.74 -14.06
CA ARG A 331 -6.02 -9.68 -13.41
C ARG A 331 -4.53 -9.92 -13.67
N GLY A 332 -3.80 -8.84 -13.94
CA GLY A 332 -2.36 -8.86 -14.17
C GLY A 332 -1.97 -8.56 -15.62
N GLU A 333 -0.69 -8.30 -15.85
CA GLU A 333 -0.18 -8.14 -17.21
C GLU A 333 -0.16 -9.52 -17.90
N ILE A 334 -0.81 -9.60 -19.06
CA ILE A 334 -0.73 -10.76 -19.94
C ILE A 334 0.52 -10.57 -20.80
N LYS A 335 1.51 -11.45 -20.64
CA LYS A 335 2.74 -11.39 -21.43
C LYS A 335 2.44 -11.74 -22.88
N LYS A 336 3.13 -11.09 -23.83
CA LYS A 336 2.96 -11.32 -25.28
C LYS A 336 3.18 -12.79 -25.67
N ASP A 337 4.03 -13.52 -24.93
CA ASP A 337 4.37 -14.93 -25.18
C ASP A 337 3.58 -15.91 -24.30
N SER A 338 2.50 -15.47 -23.65
CA SER A 338 1.70 -16.34 -22.76
C SER A 338 0.96 -17.39 -23.60
N LYS A 339 1.26 -18.67 -23.34
CA LYS A 339 0.61 -19.81 -24.02
C LYS A 339 -0.86 -19.98 -23.63
N ASN A 340 -1.28 -19.43 -22.48
CA ASN A 340 -2.61 -19.65 -21.90
C ASN A 340 -3.33 -18.33 -21.59
N ASN A 341 -3.11 -17.28 -22.40
CA ASN A 341 -3.81 -15.99 -22.27
C ASN A 341 -3.83 -15.38 -20.85
N GLY A 342 -2.76 -15.59 -20.06
CA GLY A 342 -2.63 -15.04 -18.72
C GLY A 342 -3.21 -15.91 -17.60
N GLU A 343 -3.64 -17.15 -17.86
CA GLU A 343 -4.16 -18.05 -16.82
C GLU A 343 -3.12 -18.43 -15.74
N GLU A 344 -1.83 -18.23 -16.02
CA GLU A 344 -0.73 -18.35 -15.06
C GLU A 344 -0.75 -17.28 -13.96
N ASN A 345 -1.53 -16.21 -14.17
CA ASN A 345 -1.65 -15.10 -13.23
C ASN A 345 -2.34 -15.56 -11.94
N LYS A 346 -1.95 -14.90 -10.86
CA LYS A 346 -2.57 -15.10 -9.54
C LYS A 346 -3.99 -14.57 -9.54
N PHE A 347 -4.94 -15.44 -9.20
CA PHE A 347 -6.33 -15.08 -8.90
C PHE A 347 -6.46 -14.59 -7.46
N GLY A 348 -5.97 -15.39 -6.51
CA GLY A 348 -6.11 -15.15 -5.08
C GLY A 348 -5.18 -16.02 -4.23
N GLU A 349 -5.17 -15.78 -2.93
CA GLU A 349 -4.45 -16.62 -1.97
C GLU A 349 -5.03 -16.42 -0.57
N LEU A 350 -4.89 -17.45 0.27
CA LEU A 350 -5.13 -17.38 1.71
C LEU A 350 -3.77 -17.24 2.43
N SER A 351 -3.11 -16.11 2.23
CA SER A 351 -1.70 -15.90 2.57
C SER A 351 -1.40 -16.09 4.06
N PHE A 352 -2.30 -15.64 4.93
CA PHE A 352 -2.15 -15.71 6.38
C PHE A 352 -2.49 -17.10 6.87
N TYR A 353 -3.59 -17.69 6.37
CA TYR A 353 -3.93 -19.08 6.61
C TYR A 353 -2.74 -20.02 6.30
N HIS A 354 -2.15 -19.91 5.11
CA HIS A 354 -1.02 -20.75 4.71
C HIS A 354 0.25 -20.51 5.52
N LYS A 355 0.51 -19.27 5.96
CA LYS A 355 1.63 -18.96 6.85
C LYS A 355 1.47 -19.63 8.20
N VAL A 356 0.27 -19.59 8.78
CA VAL A 356 -0.02 -20.23 10.08
C VAL A 356 -0.04 -21.76 9.93
N LYS A 357 -0.67 -22.30 8.89
CA LYS A 357 -0.65 -23.74 8.57
C LYS A 357 0.77 -24.28 8.44
N THR A 358 1.64 -23.53 7.74
CA THR A 358 3.05 -23.90 7.59
C THR A 358 3.82 -23.77 8.91
N ALA A 359 3.57 -22.71 9.69
CA ALA A 359 4.22 -22.50 10.99
C ALA A 359 3.89 -23.62 11.99
N LEU A 360 2.66 -24.14 11.96
CA LEU A 360 2.18 -25.17 12.87
C LEU A 360 2.28 -26.59 12.28
N SER A 361 2.99 -26.79 11.16
CA SER A 361 3.10 -28.12 10.52
C SER A 361 3.71 -29.18 11.44
N ASN A 362 4.57 -28.76 12.38
CA ASN A 362 5.23 -29.61 13.36
C ASN A 362 4.47 -29.72 14.69
N THR A 363 3.28 -29.12 14.77
CA THR A 363 2.38 -29.14 15.94
C THR A 363 0.93 -29.33 15.46
N PRO A 364 0.56 -30.52 14.95
CA PRO A 364 -0.75 -30.74 14.32
C PRO A 364 -1.94 -30.51 15.26
N GLU A 365 -1.80 -30.81 16.55
CA GLU A 365 -2.83 -30.55 17.57
C GLU A 365 -3.14 -29.06 17.72
N ASP A 366 -2.10 -28.21 17.72
CA ASP A 366 -2.27 -26.75 17.74
C ASP A 366 -2.89 -26.23 16.45
N TRP A 367 -2.54 -26.83 15.29
CA TRP A 367 -3.20 -26.50 14.03
C TRP A 367 -4.69 -26.87 14.07
N GLN A 368 -5.06 -28.02 14.64
CA GLN A 368 -6.45 -28.41 14.80
C GLN A 368 -7.22 -27.41 15.66
N LYS A 369 -6.69 -27.03 16.84
CA LYS A 369 -7.28 -25.99 17.70
C LYS A 369 -7.52 -24.67 16.96
N VAL A 370 -6.58 -24.27 16.09
CA VAL A 370 -6.69 -23.05 15.29
C VAL A 370 -7.80 -23.16 14.22
N CYS A 371 -8.03 -24.36 13.70
CA CYS A 371 -9.06 -24.64 12.69
C CYS A 371 -10.48 -24.76 13.27
N ASP A 372 -10.59 -25.20 14.53
CA ASP A 372 -11.86 -25.42 15.21
C ASP A 372 -12.73 -24.15 15.25
N ASN A 373 -14.04 -24.34 15.42
CA ASN A 373 -15.03 -23.26 15.49
C ASN A 373 -14.94 -22.28 14.30
N ASN A 374 -14.79 -22.84 13.08
CA ASN A 374 -14.68 -22.09 11.83
C ASN A 374 -13.57 -21.02 11.88
N TYR A 375 -12.37 -21.42 12.31
CA TYR A 375 -11.16 -20.60 12.30
C TYR A 375 -11.24 -19.30 13.12
N ARG A 376 -12.10 -19.23 14.14
CA ARG A 376 -12.20 -18.03 15.00
C ARG A 376 -10.90 -17.72 15.73
N MET A 377 -10.16 -18.74 16.15
CA MET A 377 -8.86 -18.55 16.77
C MET A 377 -7.83 -18.00 15.77
N LEU A 378 -7.92 -18.37 14.49
CA LEU A 378 -7.07 -17.80 13.45
C LEU A 378 -7.35 -16.30 13.24
N ASP A 379 -8.61 -15.88 13.29
CA ASP A 379 -8.98 -14.45 13.28
C ASP A 379 -8.39 -13.70 14.48
N GLU A 380 -8.50 -14.27 15.68
CA GLU A 380 -7.98 -13.69 16.92
C GLU A 380 -6.46 -13.58 16.90
N LEU A 381 -5.76 -14.64 16.46
CA LEU A 381 -4.32 -14.63 16.24
C LEU A 381 -3.91 -13.53 15.25
N GLY A 382 -4.67 -13.39 14.15
CA GLY A 382 -4.50 -12.32 13.17
C GLY A 382 -4.61 -10.92 13.78
N GLU A 383 -5.55 -10.73 14.70
CA GLU A 383 -5.74 -9.49 15.46
C GLU A 383 -4.59 -9.24 16.45
N ILE A 384 -4.19 -10.25 17.23
CA ILE A 384 -3.07 -10.18 18.17
C ILE A 384 -1.78 -9.79 17.44
N LEU A 385 -1.44 -10.47 16.34
CA LEU A 385 -0.25 -10.16 15.54
C LEU A 385 -0.31 -8.77 14.88
N SER A 386 -1.53 -8.31 14.56
CA SER A 386 -1.75 -7.00 13.94
C SER A 386 -1.69 -5.85 14.95
N CYS A 387 -2.06 -6.10 16.21
CA CYS A 387 -2.14 -5.08 17.26
C CYS A 387 -0.93 -5.05 18.20
N ASN A 388 -0.15 -6.13 18.32
CA ASN A 388 1.05 -6.15 19.15
C ASN A 388 2.31 -6.05 18.28
N LYS A 389 3.19 -5.09 18.60
CA LYS A 389 4.36 -4.72 17.76
C LYS A 389 5.71 -4.85 18.47
N ASP A 390 5.71 -5.41 19.66
CA ASP A 390 6.90 -5.83 20.39
C ASP A 390 6.75 -7.30 20.83
N ASP A 391 7.89 -7.98 20.97
CA ASP A 391 7.91 -9.42 21.25
C ASP A 391 7.28 -9.76 22.62
N GLU A 392 7.40 -8.87 23.61
CA GLU A 392 6.90 -9.09 24.99
C GLU A 392 5.36 -9.08 25.06
N SER A 393 4.73 -8.01 24.55
CA SER A 393 3.26 -7.95 24.46
C SER A 393 2.70 -9.03 23.56
N LEU A 394 3.40 -9.37 22.47
CA LEU A 394 2.96 -10.39 21.54
C LEU A 394 2.97 -11.78 22.20
N GLN A 395 4.04 -12.14 22.90
CA GLN A 395 4.13 -13.40 23.63
C GLN A 395 3.00 -13.51 24.65
N LYS A 396 2.81 -12.45 25.47
CA LYS A 396 1.76 -12.41 26.49
C LYS A 396 0.37 -12.64 25.92
N GLU A 397 0.04 -12.03 24.77
CA GLU A 397 -1.30 -12.17 24.18
C GLU A 397 -1.49 -13.49 23.43
N ILE A 398 -0.48 -14.01 22.70
CA ILE A 398 -0.61 -15.31 22.01
C ILE A 398 -0.71 -16.46 23.03
N SER A 399 0.04 -16.41 24.14
CA SER A 399 -0.02 -17.44 25.18
C SER A 399 -1.42 -17.62 25.78
N LYS A 400 -2.29 -16.61 25.71
CA LYS A 400 -3.69 -16.73 26.16
C LYS A 400 -4.56 -17.62 25.26
N LEU A 401 -4.11 -17.94 24.05
CA LEU A 401 -4.83 -18.79 23.09
C LEU A 401 -4.80 -20.29 23.43
N GLY A 402 -4.05 -20.70 24.47
CA GLY A 402 -3.99 -22.12 24.90
C GLY A 402 -3.21 -23.03 23.92
N LEU A 403 -2.28 -22.44 23.17
CA LEU A 403 -1.36 -23.15 22.27
C LEU A 403 -0.09 -23.59 23.01
N SER A 404 0.61 -24.60 22.50
CA SER A 404 1.90 -25.01 23.07
C SER A 404 2.97 -23.90 23.01
N GLU A 405 3.93 -23.89 23.93
CA GLU A 405 5.03 -22.90 23.93
C GLU A 405 5.79 -22.88 22.60
N LYS A 406 6.03 -24.06 22.02
CA LYS A 406 6.67 -24.21 20.71
C LYS A 406 5.85 -23.54 19.59
N ALA A 407 4.52 -23.70 19.61
CA ALA A 407 3.65 -23.02 18.65
C ALA A 407 3.70 -21.50 18.85
N VAL A 408 3.64 -21.01 20.10
CA VAL A 408 3.75 -19.57 20.40
C VAL A 408 5.04 -18.98 19.83
N GLU A 409 6.19 -19.61 20.09
CA GLU A 409 7.48 -19.15 19.59
C GLU A 409 7.53 -19.04 18.06
N ILE A 410 7.02 -20.05 17.35
CA ILE A 410 7.02 -20.05 15.88
C ILE A 410 6.05 -18.98 15.35
N LEU A 411 4.85 -18.86 15.93
CA LEU A 411 3.84 -17.88 15.49
C LEU A 411 4.31 -16.44 15.70
N MET A 412 5.09 -16.16 16.74
CA MET A 412 5.72 -14.84 16.97
C MET A 412 6.64 -14.40 15.82
N THR A 413 7.12 -15.32 14.99
CA THR A 413 7.92 -14.97 13.79
C THR A 413 7.09 -14.35 12.67
N ILE A 414 5.77 -14.56 12.68
CA ILE A 414 4.86 -14.07 11.64
C ILE A 414 4.66 -12.56 11.80
N ASN A 415 4.96 -11.82 10.73
CA ASN A 415 4.83 -10.36 10.67
C ASN A 415 3.65 -10.00 9.76
N VAL A 416 2.65 -9.32 10.32
CA VAL A 416 1.46 -8.86 9.58
C VAL A 416 1.09 -7.42 9.96
N SER A 417 0.38 -6.76 9.05
CA SER A 417 -0.10 -5.39 9.24
C SER A 417 -1.31 -5.09 8.36
N GLY A 418 -2.01 -4.03 8.70
CA GLY A 418 -3.12 -3.50 7.92
C GLY A 418 -4.48 -4.09 8.31
N PHE A 419 -5.50 -3.26 8.11
CA PHE A 419 -6.89 -3.61 8.39
C PHE A 419 -7.71 -3.48 7.11
N GLY A 420 -8.76 -4.29 6.99
CA GLY A 420 -9.77 -4.21 5.96
C GLY A 420 -10.69 -3.00 6.15
N HIS A 421 -11.80 -2.96 5.41
CA HIS A 421 -12.82 -1.91 5.54
C HIS A 421 -14.05 -2.36 6.36
N LEU A 422 -14.21 -3.67 6.57
CA LEU A 422 -15.31 -4.28 7.34
C LEU A 422 -14.81 -4.90 8.64
N SER A 423 -15.69 -5.04 9.63
CA SER A 423 -15.45 -5.75 10.89
C SER A 423 -15.63 -7.25 10.75
N PHE A 424 -15.12 -8.05 11.70
CA PHE A 424 -15.38 -9.49 11.73
C PHE A 424 -16.87 -9.82 11.75
N LYS A 425 -17.67 -9.05 12.49
CA LYS A 425 -19.13 -9.19 12.54
C LYS A 425 -19.76 -9.06 11.15
N ALA A 426 -19.40 -8.01 10.40
CA ALA A 426 -19.90 -7.80 9.05
C ALA A 426 -19.41 -8.89 8.08
N LEU A 427 -18.12 -9.23 8.11
CA LEU A 427 -17.54 -10.28 7.26
C LEU A 427 -18.28 -11.62 7.43
N ARG A 428 -18.54 -12.02 8.67
CA ARG A 428 -19.20 -13.30 8.99
C ARG A 428 -20.68 -13.33 8.57
N LYS A 429 -21.36 -12.18 8.56
CA LYS A 429 -22.74 -12.08 8.05
C LYS A 429 -22.81 -12.14 6.52
N ILE A 430 -21.83 -11.55 5.84
CA ILE A 430 -21.83 -11.43 4.36
C ILE A 430 -21.27 -12.69 3.70
N LEU A 431 -20.25 -13.32 4.29
CA LEU A 431 -19.52 -14.44 3.70
C LEU A 431 -20.43 -15.59 3.23
N PRO A 432 -21.43 -16.06 3.99
CA PRO A 432 -22.31 -17.16 3.53
C PRO A 432 -22.99 -16.88 2.19
N PHE A 433 -23.41 -15.65 1.94
CA PHE A 433 -24.07 -15.26 0.68
C PHE A 433 -23.10 -15.21 -0.49
N LEU A 434 -21.87 -14.70 -0.26
CA LEU A 434 -20.82 -14.72 -1.28
C LEU A 434 -20.44 -16.15 -1.68
N LEU A 435 -20.45 -17.09 -0.72
CA LEU A 435 -20.17 -18.50 -0.99
C LEU A 435 -21.26 -19.16 -1.86
N LYS A 436 -22.50 -18.66 -1.80
CA LYS A 436 -23.62 -19.05 -2.67
C LYS A 436 -23.54 -18.44 -4.08
N GLY A 437 -22.58 -17.55 -4.34
CA GLY A 437 -22.42 -16.86 -5.61
C GLY A 437 -23.10 -15.50 -5.69
N ASP A 438 -23.71 -15.00 -4.61
CA ASP A 438 -24.25 -13.64 -4.58
C ASP A 438 -23.10 -12.64 -4.78
N ILE A 439 -23.28 -11.69 -5.71
CA ILE A 439 -22.34 -10.58 -5.86
C ILE A 439 -22.40 -9.69 -4.61
N TYR A 440 -21.35 -8.90 -4.36
CA TYR A 440 -21.19 -8.19 -3.08
C TYR A 440 -22.43 -7.36 -2.68
N PHE A 441 -23.08 -6.69 -3.65
CA PHE A 441 -24.29 -5.90 -3.38
C PHE A 441 -25.47 -6.76 -2.89
N ASP A 442 -25.72 -7.89 -3.55
CA ASP A 442 -26.81 -8.81 -3.16
C ASP A 442 -26.49 -9.50 -1.83
N ALA A 443 -25.23 -9.86 -1.61
CA ALA A 443 -24.77 -10.41 -0.34
C ALA A 443 -24.96 -9.44 0.82
N LEU A 444 -24.78 -8.12 0.61
CA LEU A 444 -25.09 -7.10 1.63
C LEU A 444 -26.59 -7.06 1.95
N LYS A 445 -27.43 -7.01 0.91
CA LYS A 445 -28.90 -6.98 1.05
C LYS A 445 -29.40 -8.22 1.77
N ASN A 446 -28.95 -9.41 1.37
CA ASN A 446 -29.33 -10.68 1.95
C ASN A 446 -28.79 -10.85 3.39
N ALA A 447 -27.65 -10.22 3.71
CA ALA A 447 -27.15 -10.09 5.08
C ALA A 447 -27.91 -9.08 5.95
N GLY A 448 -28.95 -8.43 5.41
CA GLY A 448 -29.79 -7.47 6.13
C GLY A 448 -29.18 -6.07 6.27
N TYR A 449 -28.17 -5.72 5.46
CA TYR A 449 -27.65 -4.36 5.42
C TYR A 449 -28.45 -3.50 4.46
N ASP A 450 -28.89 -2.34 4.94
CA ASP A 450 -29.50 -1.33 4.08
C ASP A 450 -28.42 -0.62 3.27
N VAL A 451 -28.43 -0.85 1.95
CA VAL A 451 -27.53 -0.20 1.00
C VAL A 451 -28.06 1.15 0.53
N LYS A 452 -29.32 1.49 0.83
CA LYS A 452 -29.87 2.82 0.53
C LYS A 452 -29.38 3.80 1.58
N GLN A 453 -28.60 4.79 1.17
CA GLN A 453 -28.30 5.92 2.05
C GLN A 453 -29.61 6.65 2.37
N GLN A 454 -30.05 6.60 3.63
CA GLN A 454 -31.05 7.55 4.09
C GLN A 454 -30.47 8.96 3.96
N LEU A 455 -31.06 9.77 3.07
CA LEU A 455 -30.82 11.20 2.96
C LEU A 455 -31.35 11.90 4.21
N SER A 456 -30.63 11.74 5.32
CA SER A 456 -30.88 12.42 6.59
C SER A 456 -29.89 13.57 6.73
N GLY A 457 -30.37 14.74 7.16
CA GLY A 457 -29.53 15.93 7.34
C GLY A 457 -30.26 17.23 7.03
N ASP A 458 -29.58 18.34 7.33
CA ASP A 458 -30.04 19.69 7.03
C ASP A 458 -29.93 19.95 5.52
N LYS A 459 -31.07 20.15 4.84
CA LYS A 459 -31.11 20.45 3.40
C LYS A 459 -30.49 21.82 3.07
N ASN A 460 -30.37 22.70 4.06
CA ASN A 460 -29.84 24.06 3.92
C ASN A 460 -28.37 24.16 4.35
N LYS A 461 -27.70 23.03 4.64
CA LYS A 461 -26.29 23.06 5.02
C LYS A 461 -25.59 21.72 4.83
N LEU A 462 -24.50 21.75 4.09
CA LEU A 462 -23.59 20.63 4.04
C LEU A 462 -22.76 20.59 5.35
N PRO A 463 -22.82 19.50 6.14
CA PRO A 463 -22.13 19.45 7.42
C PRO A 463 -20.60 19.53 7.21
N PRO A 464 -19.85 20.12 8.16
CA PRO A 464 -18.41 20.00 8.15
C PRO A 464 -18.03 18.53 8.29
N LEU A 465 -16.86 18.15 7.76
CA LEU A 465 -16.28 16.83 8.02
C LEU A 465 -16.20 16.60 9.53
N SER A 466 -16.86 15.55 10.03
CA SER A 466 -16.74 15.14 11.43
C SER A 466 -15.28 14.79 11.75
N LYS A 467 -14.90 14.78 13.03
CA LYS A 467 -13.53 14.38 13.43
C LYS A 467 -13.20 12.97 12.92
N GLU A 468 -14.20 12.09 12.91
CA GLU A 468 -14.10 10.70 12.48
C GLU A 468 -13.88 10.60 10.97
N ASP A 469 -14.70 11.26 10.14
CA ASP A 469 -14.54 11.26 8.68
C ASP A 469 -13.23 11.92 8.25
N SER A 470 -12.90 13.03 8.90
CA SER A 470 -11.61 13.72 8.76
C SER A 470 -10.42 12.83 9.09
N ALA A 471 -10.57 11.86 10.01
CA ALA A 471 -9.51 10.90 10.36
C ALA A 471 -9.45 9.72 9.38
N GLN A 472 -10.57 9.35 8.75
CA GLN A 472 -10.60 8.31 7.72
C GLN A 472 -9.97 8.77 6.39
N ILE A 473 -10.06 10.07 6.06
CA ILE A 473 -9.39 10.65 4.88
C ILE A 473 -7.91 10.90 5.22
N THR A 474 -7.06 9.95 4.87
CA THR A 474 -5.62 10.01 5.15
C THR A 474 -4.85 10.92 4.19
N ASN A 475 -5.33 11.10 2.96
CA ASN A 475 -4.71 11.97 1.97
C ASN A 475 -5.02 13.45 2.31
N PRO A 476 -4.02 14.27 2.70
CA PRO A 476 -4.25 15.65 3.10
C PRO A 476 -4.76 16.52 1.95
N VAL A 477 -4.42 16.19 0.68
CA VAL A 477 -4.88 16.91 -0.51
C VAL A 477 -6.39 16.74 -0.67
N VAL A 478 -6.87 15.49 -0.66
CA VAL A 478 -8.31 15.16 -0.72
C VAL A 478 -9.05 15.85 0.41
N LYS A 479 -8.52 15.74 1.64
CA LYS A 479 -9.14 16.34 2.82
C LYS A 479 -9.30 17.85 2.70
N ARG A 480 -8.28 18.56 2.18
CA ARG A 480 -8.34 20.00 1.97
C ARG A 480 -9.33 20.34 0.87
N ALA A 481 -9.33 19.63 -0.25
CA ALA A 481 -10.28 19.84 -1.35
C ALA A 481 -11.73 19.68 -0.86
N VAL A 482 -12.07 18.55 -0.22
CA VAL A 482 -13.42 18.31 0.34
C VAL A 482 -13.81 19.40 1.33
N SER A 483 -12.90 19.81 2.23
CA SER A 483 -13.17 20.88 3.20
C SER A 483 -13.43 22.23 2.53
N GLN A 484 -12.72 22.55 1.43
CA GLN A 484 -12.96 23.78 0.67
C GLN A 484 -14.26 23.69 -0.13
N THR A 485 -14.59 22.53 -0.71
CA THR A 485 -15.86 22.30 -1.41
C THR A 485 -17.04 22.52 -0.47
N ILE A 486 -17.00 21.95 0.75
CA ILE A 486 -18.03 22.19 1.77
C ILE A 486 -18.21 23.68 2.05
N LYS A 487 -17.11 24.46 2.11
CA LYS A 487 -17.18 25.91 2.32
C LYS A 487 -17.80 26.65 1.15
N VAL A 488 -17.45 26.29 -0.08
CA VAL A 488 -18.00 26.89 -1.31
C VAL A 488 -19.50 26.60 -1.41
N VAL A 489 -19.90 25.34 -1.29
CA VAL A 489 -21.31 24.93 -1.35
C VAL A 489 -22.12 25.62 -0.26
N ASN A 490 -21.64 25.65 0.98
CA ASN A 490 -22.34 26.35 2.06
C ASN A 490 -22.39 27.87 1.86
N ALA A 491 -21.42 28.47 1.17
CA ALA A 491 -21.47 29.90 0.83
C ALA A 491 -22.55 30.18 -0.22
N ILE A 492 -22.63 29.35 -1.25
CA ILE A 492 -23.69 29.42 -2.26
C ILE A 492 -25.06 29.22 -1.61
N ILE A 493 -25.20 28.23 -0.72
CA ILE A 493 -26.47 27.97 -0.02
C ILE A 493 -26.92 29.16 0.85
N ARG A 494 -25.97 29.87 1.50
CA ARG A 494 -26.30 31.07 2.28
C ARG A 494 -26.83 32.22 1.42
N GLU A 495 -26.40 32.31 0.18
CA GLU A 495 -26.79 33.39 -0.75
C GLU A 495 -28.07 33.04 -1.54
N TYR A 496 -28.24 31.78 -1.94
CA TYR A 496 -29.29 31.34 -2.87
C TYR A 496 -30.31 30.33 -2.31
N GLY A 497 -30.11 29.84 -1.08
CA GLY A 497 -30.97 28.80 -0.48
C GLY A 497 -30.51 27.36 -0.82
N ALA A 498 -31.39 26.37 -0.68
CA ALA A 498 -31.03 24.98 -1.03
C ALA A 498 -31.02 24.79 -2.57
N PRO A 499 -29.98 24.18 -3.16
CA PRO A 499 -29.93 23.93 -4.59
C PRO A 499 -30.91 22.82 -4.99
N TYR A 500 -31.38 22.87 -6.24
CA TYR A 500 -32.19 21.82 -6.83
C TYR A 500 -31.35 20.55 -7.09
N GLN A 501 -30.13 20.72 -7.60
CA GLN A 501 -29.18 19.64 -7.82
C GLN A 501 -27.73 20.15 -7.73
N ILE A 502 -26.81 19.22 -7.45
CA ILE A 502 -25.36 19.48 -7.46
C ILE A 502 -24.73 18.47 -8.42
N LYS A 503 -24.04 18.97 -9.45
CA LYS A 503 -23.25 18.18 -10.39
C LYS A 503 -21.78 18.32 -10.02
N ILE A 504 -21.10 17.18 -9.85
CA ILE A 504 -19.72 17.14 -9.35
C ILE A 504 -18.85 16.47 -10.40
N GLU A 505 -17.84 17.19 -10.83
CA GLU A 505 -16.65 16.66 -11.48
C GLU A 505 -15.50 16.70 -10.48
N ALA A 506 -14.82 15.59 -10.29
CA ALA A 506 -13.64 15.52 -9.44
C ALA A 506 -12.47 15.07 -10.31
N ALA A 507 -11.38 15.84 -10.29
CA ALA A 507 -10.18 15.49 -11.05
C ALA A 507 -9.71 14.09 -10.63
N GLY A 508 -9.52 13.19 -11.60
CA GLY A 508 -9.06 11.82 -11.33
C GLY A 508 -7.72 11.75 -10.57
N ASP A 509 -6.95 12.83 -10.58
CA ASP A 509 -5.69 12.98 -9.84
C ASP A 509 -5.85 13.32 -8.36
N LEU A 510 -7.05 13.71 -7.92
CA LEU A 510 -7.35 14.08 -6.54
C LEU A 510 -7.10 12.91 -5.58
N ALA A 511 -7.54 11.70 -5.97
CA ALA A 511 -7.35 10.47 -5.19
C ALA A 511 -5.92 9.91 -5.29
N LYS A 512 -5.19 10.25 -6.36
CA LYS A 512 -3.88 9.68 -6.68
C LYS A 512 -2.77 10.24 -5.79
N ASN A 513 -1.78 9.41 -5.48
CA ASN A 513 -0.59 9.85 -4.75
C ASN A 513 0.38 10.62 -5.66
N PHE A 514 1.41 11.25 -5.07
CA PHE A 514 2.38 12.05 -5.82
C PHE A 514 3.10 11.27 -6.93
N LYS A 515 3.45 10.00 -6.69
CA LYS A 515 4.14 9.15 -7.66
C LYS A 515 3.24 8.83 -8.85
N GLU A 516 1.98 8.51 -8.60
CA GLU A 516 0.97 8.25 -9.63
C GLU A 516 0.74 9.50 -10.49
N ARG A 517 0.57 10.67 -9.87
CA ARG A 517 0.44 11.94 -10.61
C ARG A 517 1.68 12.23 -11.46
N LYS A 518 2.89 11.95 -10.96
CA LYS A 518 4.12 12.10 -11.74
C LYS A 518 4.19 11.10 -12.91
N LYS A 519 3.70 9.87 -12.73
CA LYS A 519 3.61 8.87 -13.81
C LYS A 519 2.65 9.34 -14.91
N ILE A 520 1.52 9.92 -14.53
CA ILE A 520 0.53 10.47 -15.47
C ILE A 520 1.12 11.65 -16.22
N LYS A 521 1.73 12.59 -15.51
CA LYS A 521 2.41 13.73 -16.14
C LYS A 521 3.48 13.24 -17.12
N LYS A 522 4.33 12.29 -16.72
CA LYS A 522 5.33 11.70 -17.61
C LYS A 522 4.70 11.09 -18.87
N ALA A 523 3.61 10.33 -18.74
CA ALA A 523 2.92 9.77 -19.90
C ALA A 523 2.27 10.85 -20.79
N GLN A 524 1.78 11.95 -20.21
CA GLN A 524 1.27 13.10 -20.96
C GLN A 524 2.40 13.83 -21.71
N ASP A 525 3.53 14.05 -21.06
CA ASP A 525 4.72 14.68 -21.65
C ASP A 525 5.26 13.80 -22.79
N GLU A 526 5.35 12.48 -22.60
CA GLU A 526 5.75 11.51 -23.66
C GLU A 526 4.78 11.53 -24.84
N ASN A 527 3.46 11.58 -24.59
CA ASN A 527 2.46 11.69 -25.65
C ASN A 527 2.55 13.03 -26.39
N ALA A 528 2.87 14.12 -25.69
CA ALA A 528 3.06 15.43 -26.31
C ALA A 528 4.31 15.45 -27.20
N SER A 529 5.43 14.90 -26.74
CA SER A 529 6.65 14.74 -27.56
C SER A 529 6.40 13.86 -28.79
N TYR A 530 5.66 12.76 -28.63
CA TYR A 530 5.27 11.93 -29.77
C TYR A 530 4.40 12.69 -30.77
N ASN A 531 3.42 13.50 -30.32
CA ASN A 531 2.65 14.36 -31.22
C ASN A 531 3.52 15.35 -31.99
N GLU A 532 4.49 15.97 -31.31
CA GLU A 532 5.38 16.93 -31.97
C GLU A 532 6.25 16.23 -33.02
N SER A 533 6.77 15.04 -32.74
CA SER A 533 7.50 14.24 -33.72
C SER A 533 6.67 13.89 -34.96
N ILE A 534 5.38 13.58 -34.79
CA ILE A 534 4.47 13.35 -35.92
C ILE A 534 4.27 14.63 -36.71
N LYS A 535 4.08 15.76 -36.03
CA LYS A 535 3.90 17.07 -36.66
C LYS A 535 5.12 17.46 -37.48
N GLU A 536 6.33 17.26 -36.96
CA GLU A 536 7.59 17.48 -37.69
C GLU A 536 7.68 16.60 -38.93
N ARG A 537 7.31 15.31 -38.83
CA ARG A 537 7.30 14.40 -39.99
C ARG A 537 6.27 14.83 -41.04
N LEU A 538 5.07 15.21 -40.62
CA LEU A 538 4.04 15.72 -41.54
C LEU A 538 4.50 17.01 -42.26
N GLN A 539 5.25 17.88 -41.58
CA GLN A 539 5.82 19.09 -42.17
C GLN A 539 6.95 18.78 -43.15
N ASN A 540 7.93 17.95 -42.74
CA ASN A 540 9.17 17.74 -43.48
C ASN A 540 9.07 16.67 -44.58
N GLU A 541 8.35 15.58 -44.33
CA GLU A 541 8.24 14.44 -45.25
C GLU A 541 7.05 14.60 -46.22
N PHE A 542 5.97 15.28 -45.80
CA PHE A 542 4.71 15.38 -46.56
C PHE A 542 4.32 16.81 -46.97
N ASN A 543 5.17 17.80 -46.70
CA ASN A 543 4.95 19.21 -47.03
C ASN A 543 3.62 19.76 -46.49
N ILE A 544 3.21 19.36 -45.28
CA ILE A 544 2.00 19.86 -44.61
C ILE A 544 2.42 20.92 -43.60
N PRO A 545 2.41 22.23 -43.94
CA PRO A 545 3.00 23.28 -43.11
C PRO A 545 2.29 23.46 -41.76
N SER A 546 0.99 23.15 -41.67
CA SER A 546 0.20 23.26 -40.43
C SER A 546 -0.67 22.02 -40.20
N PRO A 547 -0.09 20.92 -39.68
CA PRO A 547 -0.84 19.69 -39.44
C PRO A 547 -1.95 19.87 -38.39
N THR A 548 -3.16 19.42 -38.71
CA THR A 548 -4.32 19.46 -37.82
C THR A 548 -4.31 18.30 -36.82
N GLY A 549 -5.05 18.43 -35.72
CA GLY A 549 -5.22 17.31 -34.76
C GLY A 549 -5.83 16.05 -35.40
N LEU A 550 -6.66 16.22 -36.42
CA LEU A 550 -7.22 15.12 -37.20
C LEU A 550 -6.13 14.39 -37.99
N GLN A 551 -5.26 15.12 -38.70
CA GLN A 551 -4.15 14.54 -39.48
C GLN A 551 -3.14 13.81 -38.58
N ILE A 552 -2.80 14.39 -37.42
CA ILE A 552 -1.96 13.73 -36.41
C ILE A 552 -2.61 12.41 -35.95
N THR A 553 -3.93 12.41 -35.71
CA THR A 553 -4.66 11.21 -35.30
C THR A 553 -4.70 10.16 -36.41
N LYS A 554 -4.92 10.56 -37.68
CA LYS A 554 -4.85 9.65 -38.84
C LYS A 554 -3.46 9.00 -38.90
N PHE A 555 -2.39 9.79 -38.78
CA PHE A 555 -1.02 9.28 -38.82
C PHE A 555 -0.73 8.29 -37.68
N LYS A 556 -1.14 8.59 -36.45
CA LYS A 556 -1.02 7.65 -35.31
C LYS A 556 -1.71 6.32 -35.57
N LEU A 557 -2.94 6.37 -36.07
CA LEU A 557 -3.71 5.17 -36.36
C LEU A 557 -3.11 4.39 -37.53
N TYR A 558 -2.57 5.08 -38.54
CA TYR A 558 -1.82 4.46 -39.63
C TYR A 558 -0.60 3.68 -39.10
N GLU A 559 0.24 4.28 -38.26
CA GLU A 559 1.39 3.59 -37.64
C GLU A 559 0.94 2.43 -36.76
N GLN A 560 -0.08 2.64 -35.92
CA GLN A 560 -0.62 1.60 -35.03
C GLN A 560 -1.17 0.39 -35.82
N GLN A 561 -1.69 0.62 -37.02
CA GLN A 561 -2.28 -0.40 -37.88
C GLN A 561 -1.29 -0.93 -38.94
N ASN A 562 0.00 -0.61 -38.82
CA ASN A 562 1.03 -0.99 -39.79
C ASN A 562 0.65 -0.62 -41.25
N GLY A 563 0.02 0.55 -41.42
CA GLY A 563 -0.39 1.08 -42.71
C GLY A 563 -1.48 0.29 -43.42
N LYS A 564 -2.35 -0.41 -42.68
CA LYS A 564 -3.48 -1.16 -43.25
C LYS A 564 -4.82 -0.61 -42.76
N CYS A 565 -5.84 -0.69 -43.60
CA CYS A 565 -7.23 -0.43 -43.22
C CYS A 565 -7.65 -1.42 -42.13
N ALA A 566 -8.19 -0.93 -41.01
CA ALA A 566 -8.59 -1.80 -39.90
C ALA A 566 -9.72 -2.78 -40.28
N TYR A 567 -10.53 -2.44 -41.29
CA TYR A 567 -11.67 -3.24 -41.75
C TYR A 567 -11.28 -4.18 -42.87
N SER A 568 -10.80 -3.64 -44.00
CA SER A 568 -10.51 -4.45 -45.19
C SER A 568 -9.09 -5.01 -45.28
N GLY A 569 -8.17 -4.61 -44.40
CA GLY A 569 -6.77 -5.07 -44.44
C GLY A 569 -5.96 -4.57 -45.64
N LYS A 570 -6.61 -3.88 -46.58
CA LYS A 570 -5.98 -3.22 -47.73
C LYS A 570 -4.93 -2.25 -47.22
N ARG A 571 -3.79 -2.19 -47.92
CA ARG A 571 -2.72 -1.24 -47.63
C ARG A 571 -3.24 0.18 -47.85
N LEU A 572 -3.03 1.03 -46.85
CA LEU A 572 -3.28 2.47 -46.95
C LEU A 572 -2.05 3.12 -47.58
N ILE A 573 -2.27 3.95 -48.58
CA ILE A 573 -1.23 4.79 -49.20
C ILE A 573 -1.13 6.05 -48.36
N LEU A 574 0.04 6.27 -47.76
CA LEU A 574 0.25 7.31 -46.75
C LEU A 574 0.06 8.72 -47.33
N GLU A 575 0.51 8.93 -48.57
CA GLU A 575 0.38 10.20 -49.30
C GLU A 575 -1.10 10.55 -49.51
N ASN A 576 -1.93 9.55 -49.84
CA ASN A 576 -3.37 9.73 -50.07
C ASN A 576 -4.14 10.07 -48.80
N LEU A 577 -3.62 9.76 -47.61
CA LEU A 577 -4.26 10.14 -46.34
C LEU A 577 -4.33 11.67 -46.14
N PHE A 578 -3.42 12.39 -46.80
CA PHE A 578 -3.27 13.83 -46.65
C PHE A 578 -3.63 14.61 -47.91
N SER A 579 -3.50 14.01 -49.10
CA SER A 579 -3.86 14.64 -50.37
C SER A 579 -5.35 14.45 -50.75
N ASN A 580 -6.03 13.46 -50.19
CA ASN A 580 -7.45 13.18 -50.47
C ASN A 580 -8.24 12.97 -49.18
N GLU A 581 -9.10 13.94 -48.85
CA GLU A 581 -9.93 13.91 -47.64
C GLU A 581 -10.90 12.72 -47.58
N HIS A 582 -11.37 12.26 -48.75
CA HIS A 582 -12.32 11.15 -48.90
C HIS A 582 -11.64 9.79 -49.06
N TYR A 583 -10.31 9.69 -48.94
CA TYR A 583 -9.61 8.41 -49.09
C TYR A 583 -9.81 7.48 -47.88
N ALA A 584 -9.63 8.02 -46.67
CA ALA A 584 -9.74 7.27 -45.43
C ALA A 584 -10.22 8.14 -44.27
N GLU A 585 -11.00 7.54 -43.38
CA GLU A 585 -11.68 8.18 -42.26
C GLU A 585 -11.32 7.51 -40.93
N ILE A 586 -11.48 8.28 -39.85
CA ILE A 586 -11.38 7.73 -38.49
C ILE A 586 -12.78 7.32 -38.08
N ASP A 587 -13.00 6.01 -37.92
CA ASP A 587 -14.27 5.46 -37.48
C ASP A 587 -14.23 5.11 -35.99
N HIS A 588 -15.39 5.23 -35.32
CA HIS A 588 -15.62 4.66 -34.01
C HIS A 588 -16.00 3.19 -34.15
N ILE A 589 -15.15 2.31 -33.63
CA ILE A 589 -15.34 0.84 -33.68
C ILE A 589 -16.75 0.50 -33.19
N ILE A 590 -17.10 0.94 -31.98
CA ILE A 590 -18.49 0.97 -31.51
C ILE A 590 -18.99 2.39 -31.67
N PRO A 591 -20.13 2.61 -32.35
CA PRO A 591 -20.61 3.95 -32.63
C PRO A 591 -20.71 4.84 -31.38
N PHE A 592 -20.24 6.09 -31.50
CA PHE A 592 -20.26 7.06 -30.39
C PHE A 592 -21.67 7.29 -29.84
N SER A 593 -22.69 7.30 -30.71
CA SER A 593 -24.11 7.41 -30.35
C SER A 593 -24.59 6.30 -29.38
N ARG A 594 -23.90 5.15 -29.35
CA ARG A 594 -24.28 3.97 -28.54
C ARG A 594 -23.44 3.80 -27.28
N CYS A 595 -22.21 4.32 -27.27
CA CYS A 595 -21.28 4.12 -26.16
C CYS A 595 -20.76 5.41 -25.52
N GLY A 596 -20.82 6.56 -26.19
CA GLY A 596 -20.25 7.82 -25.69
C GLY A 596 -18.72 7.81 -25.55
N ASN A 597 -18.02 6.80 -26.08
CA ASN A 597 -16.57 6.67 -25.96
C ASN A 597 -15.85 7.26 -27.19
N ASP A 598 -15.31 8.47 -27.03
CA ASP A 598 -14.53 9.17 -28.07
C ASP A 598 -13.00 8.94 -27.95
N SER A 599 -12.56 8.07 -27.03
CA SER A 599 -11.13 7.86 -26.81
C SER A 599 -10.47 7.11 -27.97
N LEU A 600 -9.13 7.23 -28.07
CA LEU A 600 -8.35 6.58 -29.12
C LEU A 600 -8.50 5.05 -29.12
N ILE A 601 -8.90 4.43 -28.00
CA ILE A 601 -9.12 2.97 -27.94
C ILE A 601 -10.32 2.53 -28.79
N ASN A 602 -11.30 3.42 -29.00
CA ASN A 602 -12.49 3.17 -29.79
C ASN A 602 -12.35 3.68 -31.24
N LYS A 603 -11.20 4.20 -31.65
CA LYS A 603 -10.98 4.80 -32.98
C LYS A 603 -10.06 3.94 -33.85
N VAL A 604 -10.38 3.79 -35.12
CA VAL A 604 -9.55 3.11 -36.13
C VAL A 604 -9.55 3.87 -37.45
N LEU A 605 -8.48 3.72 -38.22
CA LEU A 605 -8.35 4.31 -39.55
C LEU A 605 -8.80 3.30 -40.61
N VAL A 606 -9.76 3.68 -41.44
CA VAL A 606 -10.39 2.80 -42.41
C VAL A 606 -10.63 3.53 -43.73
N LEU A 607 -10.74 2.80 -44.84
CA LEU A 607 -11.16 3.39 -46.10
C LEU A 607 -12.59 3.90 -45.97
N THR A 608 -12.89 5.04 -46.60
CA THR A 608 -14.21 5.70 -46.53
C THR A 608 -15.35 4.79 -46.95
N GLU A 609 -15.15 3.96 -47.99
CA GLU A 609 -16.14 2.97 -48.44
C GLU A 609 -16.47 1.94 -47.34
N GLU A 610 -15.45 1.46 -46.63
CA GLU A 610 -15.60 0.46 -45.57
C GLU A 610 -16.32 1.08 -44.35
N ASN A 611 -16.03 2.34 -44.03
CA ASN A 611 -16.75 3.07 -42.99
C ASN A 611 -18.23 3.24 -43.35
N ARG A 612 -18.51 3.64 -44.59
CA ARG A 612 -19.87 3.81 -45.10
C ARG A 612 -20.65 2.50 -45.09
N GLN A 613 -20.02 1.38 -45.43
CA GLN A 613 -20.63 0.05 -45.36
C GLN A 613 -20.97 -0.35 -43.92
N LYS A 614 -20.11 -0.04 -42.94
CA LYS A 614 -20.38 -0.33 -41.53
C LYS A 614 -21.52 0.53 -40.97
N GLY A 615 -21.54 1.82 -41.27
CA GLY A 615 -22.55 2.76 -40.75
C GLY A 615 -22.60 2.79 -39.22
N ASN A 616 -23.81 2.86 -38.64
CA ASN A 616 -24.03 2.92 -37.19
C ASN A 616 -24.06 1.53 -36.51
N LEU A 617 -23.37 0.55 -37.09
CA LEU A 617 -23.25 -0.82 -36.58
C LEU A 617 -21.87 -1.04 -35.94
N THR A 618 -21.73 -2.08 -35.12
CA THR A 618 -20.43 -2.64 -34.74
C THR A 618 -19.86 -3.48 -35.90
N PRO A 619 -18.55 -3.79 -35.91
CA PRO A 619 -17.98 -4.72 -36.89
C PRO A 619 -18.70 -6.07 -36.95
N PHE A 620 -19.10 -6.62 -35.81
CA PHE A 620 -19.81 -7.89 -35.75
C PHE A 620 -21.23 -7.77 -36.31
N GLU A 621 -21.95 -6.69 -36.01
CA GLU A 621 -23.27 -6.47 -36.61
C GLU A 621 -23.20 -6.25 -38.13
N ALA A 622 -22.12 -5.61 -38.62
CA ALA A 622 -21.94 -5.34 -40.04
C ALA A 622 -21.51 -6.58 -40.85
N TRP A 623 -20.67 -7.45 -40.28
CA TRP A 623 -20.03 -8.55 -41.03
C TRP A 623 -20.18 -9.94 -40.40
N GLY A 624 -20.68 -10.04 -39.17
CA GLY A 624 -20.75 -11.28 -38.39
C GLY A 624 -21.83 -12.26 -38.83
N ALA A 625 -22.76 -11.86 -39.70
CA ALA A 625 -23.76 -12.76 -40.28
C ALA A 625 -23.17 -13.74 -41.31
N ASP A 626 -22.01 -13.41 -41.90
CA ASP A 626 -21.25 -14.29 -42.78
C ASP A 626 -20.07 -14.88 -42.00
N GLU A 627 -20.17 -16.16 -41.65
CA GLU A 627 -19.18 -16.86 -40.82
C GLU A 627 -17.78 -16.87 -41.45
N ASN A 628 -17.69 -17.03 -42.76
CA ASN A 628 -16.40 -17.05 -43.47
C ASN A 628 -15.76 -15.66 -43.44
N ARG A 629 -16.55 -14.62 -43.76
CA ARG A 629 -16.09 -13.23 -43.71
C ARG A 629 -15.67 -12.82 -42.30
N TRP A 630 -16.42 -13.26 -41.28
CA TRP A 630 -16.09 -12.98 -39.89
C TRP A 630 -14.80 -13.67 -39.45
N ALA A 631 -14.60 -14.94 -39.80
CA ALA A 631 -13.38 -15.68 -39.48
C ALA A 631 -12.13 -15.02 -40.11
N GLU A 632 -12.23 -14.57 -41.35
CA GLU A 632 -11.16 -13.80 -42.01
C GLU A 632 -10.87 -12.46 -41.32
N TYR A 633 -11.93 -11.74 -40.94
CA TYR A 633 -11.80 -10.48 -40.21
C TYR A 633 -11.16 -10.69 -38.83
N GLU A 634 -11.56 -11.73 -38.11
CA GLU A 634 -11.03 -12.08 -36.80
C GLU A 634 -9.55 -12.45 -36.86
N ALA A 635 -9.15 -13.31 -37.79
CA ALA A 635 -7.75 -13.65 -38.03
C ALA A 635 -6.91 -12.40 -38.33
N ARG A 636 -7.47 -11.48 -39.13
CA ARG A 636 -6.81 -10.22 -39.50
C ARG A 636 -6.60 -9.32 -38.28
N VAL A 637 -7.65 -9.02 -37.51
CA VAL A 637 -7.55 -8.20 -36.29
C VAL A 637 -6.57 -8.81 -35.30
N ASN A 638 -6.58 -10.14 -35.14
CA ASN A 638 -5.64 -10.84 -34.27
C ASN A 638 -4.19 -10.70 -34.73
N SER A 639 -3.92 -10.68 -36.05
CA SER A 639 -2.58 -10.45 -36.60
C SER A 639 -2.09 -8.99 -36.53
N MET A 640 -2.99 -8.00 -36.38
CA MET A 640 -2.58 -6.59 -36.28
C MET A 640 -1.87 -6.29 -34.96
N ASN A 641 -0.91 -5.34 -34.97
CA ASN A 641 -0.20 -4.90 -33.76
C ASN A 641 -1.00 -3.85 -32.95
N LEU A 642 -2.27 -4.15 -32.66
CA LEU A 642 -3.15 -3.28 -31.90
C LEU A 642 -3.10 -3.59 -30.39
N PRO A 643 -3.33 -2.60 -29.51
CA PRO A 643 -3.52 -2.85 -28.09
C PRO A 643 -4.65 -3.87 -27.87
N PHE A 644 -4.45 -4.78 -26.92
CA PHE A 644 -5.39 -5.87 -26.64
C PHE A 644 -6.84 -5.37 -26.42
N ARG A 645 -7.02 -4.29 -25.66
CA ARG A 645 -8.35 -3.67 -25.44
C ARG A 645 -9.00 -3.17 -26.73
N LYS A 646 -8.22 -2.67 -27.70
CA LYS A 646 -8.73 -2.21 -29.00
C LYS A 646 -9.16 -3.41 -29.86
N LYS A 647 -8.38 -4.51 -29.86
CA LYS A 647 -8.79 -5.77 -30.50
C LYS A 647 -10.10 -6.30 -29.95
N GLY A 648 -10.24 -6.30 -28.62
CA GLY A 648 -11.49 -6.70 -27.96
C GLY A 648 -12.71 -5.89 -28.40
N ARG A 649 -12.55 -4.59 -28.70
CA ARG A 649 -13.66 -3.77 -29.26
C ARG A 649 -13.96 -4.11 -30.71
N LEU A 650 -12.93 -4.39 -31.53
CA LEU A 650 -13.11 -4.77 -32.93
C LEU A 650 -13.82 -6.12 -33.08
N LEU A 651 -13.56 -7.04 -32.15
CA LEU A 651 -14.13 -8.40 -32.14
C LEU A 651 -15.37 -8.54 -31.23
N ALA A 652 -15.90 -7.43 -30.74
CA ALA A 652 -17.02 -7.44 -29.79
C ALA A 652 -18.31 -7.90 -30.50
N LYS A 653 -18.78 -9.10 -30.15
CA LYS A 653 -20.10 -9.61 -30.58
C LYS A 653 -21.26 -8.88 -29.91
N VAL A 654 -21.02 -8.42 -28.68
CA VAL A 654 -21.94 -7.60 -27.90
C VAL A 654 -21.22 -6.30 -27.54
N PRO A 655 -21.85 -5.12 -27.68
CA PRO A 655 -21.23 -3.87 -27.27
C PRO A 655 -20.78 -3.93 -25.80
N PRO A 656 -19.51 -3.60 -25.48
CA PRO A 656 -19.04 -3.57 -24.11
C PRO A 656 -19.80 -2.51 -23.31
N LYS A 657 -20.06 -2.78 -22.03
CA LYS A 657 -20.46 -1.73 -21.08
C LYS A 657 -19.28 -0.79 -20.89
N GLU A 658 -19.48 0.50 -21.15
CA GLU A 658 -18.46 1.52 -20.89
C GLU A 658 -18.38 1.81 -19.38
N ASP A 659 -17.17 2.17 -18.92
CA ASP A 659 -16.85 2.51 -17.53
C ASP A 659 -17.28 3.94 -17.16
#